data_AF-A0A6P0ICH4-F1
#
_entry.id   AF-A0A6P0ICH4-F1
#
_cell.length_a   1.000
_cell.length_b   1.000
_cell.length_c   1.000
_cell.angle_alpha   90.00
_cell.angle_beta   90.00
_cell.angle_gamma   90.00
#
_symmetry.space_group_name_H-M   'P 1'
#
loop_
_entity.id
_entity.type
_entity.pdbx_description
1 polymer ?
#
loop_
_entity_poly.entity_id
_entity_poly.type
_entity_poly.pdbx_seq_one_letter_code
_entity_poly.pdbx_strand_id
1 'polypeptide(L)'
;MGVENNQWYRPVLYLRWPEGGQLFATPPTSAGILPASIPSNLPRSGVIKFVGRGKVLETLHQQLQQTERVGICAIAGMGGIGKTELALQYAMLHKELGTYPGGICWSEEAAVGLDIVSFAKVQLNMQLPSGLDLEEQVAYCWRNWQEGEVLLILDDVRDYLQVKSYLPPPEPRFKVLFTSRRQWLGESFETLSLDVLSEEAATELLTSLVGKERIDLELDQAKQLCLELGFLPLGLELVGRYLKRKPHLSIAQMRQRLGLEHRSLQKPSGEMTEQRGVAAAFELSWQELDPLAQQLGCLLSLFALAPFAWQLVNQCLPDSDEEDLEDIRDYALTEYSLLQQTGEETYSLHQLIREFFQNKLKQFENGEKAKQVNEMKQNLCFVMVAVANTIPQYPTQEFLLEVEDIIPHVEEVAIALRDYLSEADFITPFQGLGRFYEGKGLYSQAEIWYKRCRDQVEERFGAEHFYLARTSNNLASIYQAQGQYSKAEPLYKQALEIRRKLLEQEHPDTAESLNNLALLYNYQGRYEEAELLYKQALDMRRKLFGEEHPDLAESLSNLAWLYQDQGRYEEAESLFLQTLEMRQRLLDANHLRIADSFNALGSCYYHQKRYQESEKMYLQALNLYKELFGDKHRDVAMASNSLALVYSEQGKYEAAEPLLTKALEIQKHILGEKHPDVATGLTNLAALYEDLGNTTKAESLYHQVLDMRKQLLGEMHPDVAISLNNLAKFNYNQKRYEVAKPLYSDAVRILETKLGSNHPNTVKVKNNLEDLKSVMDSRVD
;
A
#
# COMPACT_ATOMS: atom_id res chain seq x y z
N MET A 1 -52.69 -1.60 11.50
CA MET A 1 -52.04 -0.31 11.22
C MET A 1 -50.57 -0.51 11.50
N GLY A 2 -49.66 -0.78 10.58
CA GLY A 2 -49.62 -0.65 9.13
C GLY A 2 -48.14 -0.41 8.81
N VAL A 3 -47.34 -1.48 8.85
CA VAL A 3 -45.94 -1.48 8.41
C VAL A 3 -45.93 -2.32 7.13
N GLU A 4 -46.00 -1.65 5.98
CA GLU A 4 -45.89 -2.28 4.67
C GLU A 4 -44.41 -2.39 4.29
N ASN A 5 -44.08 -3.56 3.75
CA ASN A 5 -42.80 -3.97 3.20
C ASN A 5 -42.31 -3.02 2.10
N ASN A 6 -41.14 -2.41 2.29
CA ASN A 6 -40.35 -1.83 1.20
C ASN A 6 -39.48 -2.94 0.58
N GLN A 7 -40.06 -3.69 -0.36
CA GLN A 7 -39.31 -4.52 -1.32
C GLN A 7 -38.70 -3.60 -2.38
N TRP A 8 -37.39 -3.31 -2.28
CA TRP A 8 -36.62 -2.70 -3.36
C TRP A 8 -35.58 -3.69 -3.90
N TYR A 9 -35.73 -3.99 -5.20
CA TYR A 9 -34.81 -4.57 -6.18
C TYR A 9 -33.87 -5.71 -5.75
N ARG A 10 -34.32 -6.96 -6.00
CA ARG A 10 -33.41 -8.05 -6.40
C ARG A 10 -33.09 -7.87 -7.89
N PRO A 11 -31.83 -7.96 -8.36
CA PRO A 11 -31.55 -8.10 -9.78
C PRO A 11 -32.17 -9.42 -10.25
N VAL A 12 -33.25 -9.34 -11.02
CA VAL A 12 -33.80 -10.50 -11.72
C VAL A 12 -32.89 -10.73 -12.92
N LEU A 13 -32.10 -11.80 -12.88
CA LEU A 13 -31.37 -12.32 -14.03
C LEU A 13 -32.34 -12.60 -15.17
N TYR A 14 -32.40 -11.70 -16.16
CA TYR A 14 -33.01 -11.97 -17.46
C TYR A 14 -31.94 -12.43 -18.45
N LEU A 15 -31.33 -13.58 -18.18
CA LEU A 15 -30.66 -14.37 -19.23
C LEU A 15 -31.66 -15.40 -19.76
N ARG A 16 -32.59 -14.97 -20.63
CA ARG A 16 -33.23 -15.89 -21.58
C ARG A 16 -32.55 -15.74 -22.93
N TRP A 17 -31.80 -16.76 -23.33
CA TRP A 17 -31.21 -16.87 -24.68
C TRP A 17 -32.31 -16.94 -25.75
N PRO A 18 -32.15 -16.27 -26.90
CA PRO A 18 -32.93 -16.57 -28.10
C PRO A 18 -32.39 -17.88 -28.72
N GLU A 19 -33.32 -18.76 -29.11
CA GLU A 19 -33.12 -20.01 -29.88
C GLU A 19 -32.56 -21.25 -29.13
N GLY A 20 -33.42 -21.89 -28.33
CA GLY A 20 -33.81 -23.30 -28.53
C GLY A 20 -32.79 -24.46 -28.56
N GLY A 21 -31.51 -24.28 -28.21
CA GLY A 21 -30.52 -25.36 -28.17
C GLY A 21 -30.05 -25.72 -26.76
N GLN A 22 -30.38 -26.92 -26.26
CA GLN A 22 -29.73 -27.50 -25.08
C GLN A 22 -28.27 -27.85 -25.42
N LEU A 23 -27.29 -27.30 -24.68
CA LEU A 23 -25.88 -27.67 -24.86
C LEU A 23 -25.06 -27.93 -23.59
N PHE A 24 -25.67 -27.94 -22.41
CA PHE A 24 -24.97 -28.40 -21.20
C PHE A 24 -25.81 -29.43 -20.45
N ALA A 25 -25.23 -30.62 -20.28
CA ALA A 25 -25.81 -31.67 -19.46
C ALA A 25 -25.87 -31.18 -18.01
N THR A 26 -27.07 -31.17 -17.43
CA THR A 26 -27.28 -30.96 -16.00
C THR A 26 -26.48 -31.98 -15.19
N PRO A 27 -25.74 -31.59 -14.14
CA PRO A 27 -25.20 -32.58 -13.20
C PRO A 27 -26.35 -33.28 -12.47
N PRO A 28 -26.17 -34.54 -12.02
CA PRO A 28 -27.23 -35.28 -11.37
C PRO A 28 -27.66 -34.57 -10.09
N THR A 29 -28.95 -34.25 -10.01
CA THR A 29 -29.61 -33.66 -8.85
C THR A 29 -29.56 -34.66 -7.70
N SER A 30 -28.65 -34.45 -6.75
CA SER A 30 -28.78 -35.02 -5.41
C SER A 30 -29.42 -33.98 -4.51
N ALA A 31 -30.44 -34.42 -3.78
CA ALA A 31 -31.26 -33.56 -2.93
C ALA A 31 -30.47 -33.09 -1.69
N GLY A 32 -30.55 -31.78 -1.42
CA GLY A 32 -30.22 -31.20 -0.12
C GLY A 32 -28.81 -30.62 -0.02
N ILE A 33 -28.76 -29.29 0.12
CA ILE A 33 -27.65 -28.36 0.40
C ILE A 33 -27.47 -27.39 -0.78
N LEU A 34 -27.80 -26.10 -0.55
CA LEU A 34 -27.40 -25.01 -1.44
C LEU A 34 -25.87 -25.05 -1.56
N PRO A 35 -25.27 -25.07 -2.76
CA PRO A 35 -23.82 -25.04 -2.88
C PRO A 35 -23.28 -23.79 -2.19
N ALA A 36 -22.17 -23.92 -1.46
CA ALA A 36 -21.45 -22.78 -0.90
C ALA A 36 -21.19 -21.77 -2.04
N SER A 37 -21.47 -20.49 -1.79
CA SER A 37 -21.24 -19.45 -2.79
C SER A 37 -19.78 -19.47 -3.24
N ILE A 38 -19.52 -19.50 -4.55
CA ILE A 38 -18.15 -19.43 -5.08
C ILE A 38 -17.46 -18.17 -4.53
N PRO A 39 -16.25 -18.32 -3.91
CA PRO A 39 -15.44 -17.19 -3.47
C PRO A 39 -15.16 -16.23 -4.63
N SER A 40 -15.43 -14.93 -4.46
CA SER A 40 -15.25 -13.95 -5.55
C SER A 40 -15.10 -12.52 -5.01
N ASN A 41 -14.27 -11.68 -5.63
CA ASN A 41 -14.15 -10.24 -5.36
C ASN A 41 -14.60 -9.39 -6.57
N LEU A 42 -15.61 -9.87 -7.30
CA LEU A 42 -16.06 -9.21 -8.52
C LEU A 42 -16.57 -7.79 -8.24
N PRO A 43 -16.15 -6.79 -9.03
CA PRO A 43 -16.72 -5.45 -8.94
C PRO A 43 -18.20 -5.45 -9.32
N ARG A 44 -18.93 -4.41 -8.90
CA ARG A 44 -20.32 -4.24 -9.32
C ARG A 44 -20.36 -3.85 -10.79
N SER A 45 -21.19 -4.55 -11.56
CA SER A 45 -21.48 -4.15 -12.93
C SER A 45 -22.28 -2.84 -12.91
N GLY A 46 -21.79 -1.84 -13.64
CA GLY A 46 -22.45 -0.54 -13.80
C GLY A 46 -23.45 -0.50 -14.95
N VAL A 47 -23.48 -1.55 -15.80
CA VAL A 47 -24.35 -1.57 -16.98
C VAL A 47 -25.74 -2.08 -16.64
N ILE A 48 -26.75 -1.41 -17.19
CA ILE A 48 -28.16 -1.78 -16.99
C ILE A 48 -28.50 -3.07 -17.74
N LYS A 49 -27.86 -3.30 -18.90
CA LYS A 49 -28.08 -4.48 -19.73
C LYS A 49 -26.84 -4.79 -20.57
N PHE A 50 -26.48 -6.08 -20.62
CA PHE A 50 -25.41 -6.60 -21.47
C PHE A 50 -26.00 -7.36 -22.66
N VAL A 51 -25.58 -7.03 -23.89
CA VAL A 51 -26.21 -7.56 -25.13
C VAL A 51 -25.19 -7.90 -26.21
N GLY A 52 -25.56 -8.80 -27.13
CA GLY A 52 -24.82 -9.06 -28.38
C GLY A 52 -23.46 -9.75 -28.25
N ARG A 53 -23.06 -10.16 -27.05
CA ARG A 53 -21.74 -10.78 -26.82
C ARG A 53 -21.80 -12.29 -26.53
N GLY A 54 -22.94 -12.94 -26.73
CA GLY A 54 -23.12 -14.38 -26.44
C GLY A 54 -22.08 -15.27 -27.15
N LYS A 55 -21.93 -15.12 -28.47
CA LYS A 55 -20.90 -15.86 -29.23
C LYS A 55 -19.47 -15.52 -28.79
N VAL A 56 -19.22 -14.27 -28.40
CA VAL A 56 -17.90 -13.84 -27.91
C VAL A 56 -17.59 -14.48 -26.56
N LEU A 57 -18.58 -14.56 -25.67
CA LEU A 57 -18.47 -15.30 -24.39
C LEU A 57 -18.27 -16.80 -24.63
N GLU A 58 -18.97 -17.40 -25.59
CA GLU A 58 -18.77 -18.80 -25.97
C GLU A 58 -17.35 -19.06 -26.50
N THR A 59 -16.86 -18.22 -27.41
CA THR A 59 -15.49 -18.29 -27.91
C THR A 59 -14.48 -18.08 -26.78
N LEU A 60 -14.69 -17.08 -25.92
CA LEU A 60 -13.83 -16.83 -24.76
C LEU A 60 -13.78 -18.05 -23.84
N HIS A 61 -14.93 -18.66 -23.56
CA HIS A 61 -15.00 -19.89 -22.78
C HIS A 61 -14.21 -21.01 -23.45
N GLN A 62 -14.42 -21.24 -24.75
CA GLN A 62 -13.70 -22.27 -25.51
C GLN A 62 -12.18 -22.05 -25.47
N GLN A 63 -11.71 -20.82 -25.68
CA GLN A 63 -10.28 -20.47 -25.62
C GLN A 63 -9.69 -20.73 -24.22
N LEU A 64 -10.40 -20.36 -23.16
CA LEU A 64 -9.97 -20.64 -21.78
C LEU A 64 -9.96 -22.16 -21.47
N GLN A 65 -10.77 -22.96 -22.16
CA GLN A 65 -10.90 -24.41 -21.92
C GLN A 65 -10.02 -25.30 -22.82
N GLN A 66 -9.58 -24.81 -23.99
CA GLN A 66 -8.86 -25.62 -24.99
C GLN A 66 -7.33 -25.75 -24.76
N THR A 67 -6.78 -25.16 -23.68
CA THR A 67 -5.34 -25.14 -23.43
C THR A 67 -4.85 -26.25 -22.49
N GLU A 68 -3.78 -26.96 -22.85
CA GLU A 68 -3.07 -27.94 -21.98
C GLU A 68 -2.23 -27.29 -20.86
N ARG A 69 -2.25 -25.94 -20.76
CA ARG A 69 -1.55 -25.08 -19.77
C ARG A 69 -2.51 -23.98 -19.30
N VAL A 70 -2.02 -22.97 -18.56
CA VAL A 70 -2.82 -21.80 -18.17
C VAL A 70 -3.46 -21.18 -19.42
N GLY A 71 -4.79 -21.14 -19.45
CA GLY A 71 -5.53 -20.49 -20.53
C GLY A 71 -5.41 -18.99 -20.35
N ILE A 72 -4.56 -18.34 -21.15
CA ILE A 72 -4.36 -16.89 -21.14
C ILE A 72 -5.05 -16.33 -22.37
N CYS A 73 -6.18 -15.65 -22.16
CA CYS A 73 -6.87 -14.91 -23.22
C CYS A 73 -6.73 -13.41 -22.97
N ALA A 74 -6.33 -12.65 -23.99
CA ALA A 74 -6.35 -11.20 -23.95
C ALA A 74 -7.52 -10.66 -24.76
N ILE A 75 -8.43 -9.94 -24.11
CA ILE A 75 -9.47 -9.16 -24.78
C ILE A 75 -8.82 -7.82 -25.19
N ALA A 76 -8.61 -7.64 -26.49
CA ALA A 76 -8.03 -6.42 -27.05
C ALA A 76 -9.07 -5.61 -27.81
N GLY A 77 -9.00 -4.28 -27.73
CA GLY A 77 -9.95 -3.40 -28.41
C GLY A 77 -9.89 -1.95 -27.94
N MET A 78 -10.64 -1.07 -28.60
CA MET A 78 -10.65 0.37 -28.31
C MET A 78 -11.19 0.72 -26.91
N GLY A 79 -10.93 1.93 -26.42
CA GLY A 79 -11.54 2.43 -25.19
C GLY A 79 -13.07 2.48 -25.29
N GLY A 80 -13.79 2.09 -24.23
CA GLY A 80 -15.26 2.13 -24.20
C GLY A 80 -15.99 1.01 -24.99
N ILE A 81 -15.26 0.04 -25.55
CA ILE A 81 -15.83 -1.09 -26.33
C ILE A 81 -16.44 -2.21 -25.46
N GLY A 82 -16.23 -2.14 -24.14
CA GLY A 82 -16.79 -3.08 -23.16
C GLY A 82 -15.91 -4.29 -22.83
N LYS A 83 -14.57 -4.16 -22.85
CA LYS A 83 -13.65 -5.27 -22.51
C LYS A 83 -13.76 -5.69 -21.04
N THR A 84 -13.62 -4.72 -20.15
CA THR A 84 -13.83 -4.85 -18.71
C THR A 84 -15.19 -5.47 -18.42
N GLU A 85 -16.25 -4.94 -19.02
CA GLU A 85 -17.60 -5.47 -18.82
C GLU A 85 -17.76 -6.89 -19.38
N LEU A 86 -17.18 -7.23 -20.53
CA LEU A 86 -17.20 -8.59 -21.08
C LEU A 86 -16.54 -9.58 -20.12
N ALA A 87 -15.37 -9.22 -19.57
CA ALA A 87 -14.68 -10.03 -18.59
C ALA A 87 -15.50 -10.18 -17.30
N LEU A 88 -16.15 -9.11 -16.84
CA LEU A 88 -17.00 -9.11 -15.65
C LEU A 88 -18.24 -9.99 -15.83
N GLN A 89 -18.90 -9.89 -16.98
CA GLN A 89 -20.10 -10.69 -17.29
C GLN A 89 -19.77 -12.17 -17.44
N TYR A 90 -18.62 -12.50 -18.05
CA TYR A 90 -18.09 -13.86 -18.05
C TYR A 90 -17.91 -14.38 -16.62
N ALA A 91 -17.26 -13.58 -15.78
CA ALA A 91 -16.98 -13.92 -14.39
C ALA A 91 -18.27 -14.14 -13.57
N MET A 92 -19.24 -13.24 -13.69
CA MET A 92 -20.54 -13.32 -13.01
C MET A 92 -21.32 -14.56 -13.44
N LEU A 93 -21.40 -14.83 -14.75
CA LEU A 93 -22.07 -16.02 -15.27
C LEU A 93 -21.44 -17.31 -14.72
N HIS A 94 -20.11 -17.40 -14.76
CA HIS A 94 -19.41 -18.60 -14.30
C HIS A 94 -19.34 -18.74 -12.77
N LYS A 95 -19.56 -17.65 -12.03
CA LYS A 95 -19.86 -17.68 -10.60
C LYS A 95 -21.20 -18.36 -10.31
N GLU A 96 -22.24 -18.03 -11.09
CA GLU A 96 -23.57 -18.64 -10.93
C GLU A 96 -23.62 -20.09 -11.39
N LEU A 97 -22.92 -20.41 -12.47
CA LEU A 97 -22.85 -21.77 -13.03
C LEU A 97 -21.98 -22.73 -12.21
N GLY A 98 -21.24 -22.25 -11.21
CA GLY A 98 -20.39 -23.13 -10.42
C GLY A 98 -19.07 -23.52 -11.11
N THR A 99 -18.69 -22.85 -12.21
CA THR A 99 -17.62 -23.33 -13.11
C THR A 99 -16.23 -23.26 -12.49
N TYR A 100 -15.97 -22.24 -11.67
CA TYR A 100 -14.67 -22.03 -11.01
C TYR A 100 -14.79 -22.22 -9.50
N PRO A 101 -14.92 -23.48 -9.01
CA PRO A 101 -15.12 -23.74 -7.59
C PRO A 101 -13.93 -23.32 -6.72
N GLY A 102 -12.74 -23.15 -7.31
CA GLY A 102 -11.57 -22.61 -6.63
C GLY A 102 -11.62 -21.08 -6.44
N GLY A 103 -12.58 -20.39 -7.05
CA GLY A 103 -12.80 -18.96 -6.89
C GLY A 103 -12.49 -18.13 -8.13
N ILE A 104 -13.03 -16.90 -8.12
CA ILE A 104 -12.87 -15.94 -9.22
C ILE A 104 -12.26 -14.64 -8.68
N CYS A 105 -11.00 -14.41 -9.02
CA CYS A 105 -10.21 -13.27 -8.56
C CYS A 105 -10.14 -12.19 -9.64
N TRP A 106 -10.61 -10.99 -9.32
CA TRP A 106 -10.54 -9.80 -10.16
C TRP A 106 -9.45 -8.85 -9.63
N SER A 107 -8.68 -8.25 -10.53
CA SER A 107 -7.67 -7.25 -10.17
C SER A 107 -7.36 -6.28 -11.30
N GLU A 108 -6.96 -5.06 -10.95
CA GLU A 108 -6.40 -4.07 -11.88
C GLU A 108 -4.87 -4.18 -11.95
N GLU A 109 -4.26 -3.74 -13.06
CA GLU A 109 -2.80 -3.83 -13.29
C GLU A 109 -1.94 -3.31 -12.12
N ALA A 110 -2.34 -2.21 -11.50
CA ALA A 110 -1.57 -1.57 -10.44
C ALA A 110 -1.53 -2.38 -9.13
N ALA A 111 -2.48 -3.30 -8.92
CA ALA A 111 -2.72 -3.96 -7.64
C ALA A 111 -2.69 -5.50 -7.68
N VAL A 112 -2.36 -6.11 -8.83
CA VAL A 112 -2.41 -7.57 -9.07
C VAL A 112 -1.94 -8.43 -7.90
N GLY A 113 -0.73 -8.16 -7.40
CA GLY A 113 -0.21 -8.96 -6.31
C GLY A 113 -0.99 -8.80 -5.00
N LEU A 114 -1.44 -7.59 -4.67
CA LEU A 114 -2.17 -7.31 -3.44
C LEU A 114 -3.57 -7.92 -3.49
N ASP A 115 -4.25 -7.83 -4.63
CA ASP A 115 -5.60 -8.36 -4.80
C ASP A 115 -5.63 -9.89 -4.71
N ILE A 116 -4.66 -10.58 -5.32
CA ILE A 116 -4.56 -12.05 -5.23
C ILE A 116 -4.36 -12.49 -3.77
N VAL A 117 -3.54 -11.76 -3.01
CA VAL A 117 -3.28 -12.03 -1.59
C VAL A 117 -4.52 -11.72 -0.74
N SER A 118 -5.14 -10.56 -0.95
CA SER A 118 -6.36 -10.15 -0.25
C SER A 118 -7.49 -11.15 -0.51
N PHE A 119 -7.65 -11.57 -1.76
CA PHE A 119 -8.61 -12.61 -2.14
C PHE A 119 -8.37 -13.92 -1.39
N ALA A 120 -7.13 -14.42 -1.39
CA ALA A 120 -6.80 -15.65 -0.69
C ALA A 120 -7.11 -15.54 0.82
N LYS A 121 -6.78 -14.41 1.46
CA LYS A 121 -7.08 -14.20 2.89
C LYS A 121 -8.57 -14.10 3.17
N VAL A 122 -9.27 -13.22 2.47
CA VAL A 122 -10.64 -12.83 2.79
C VAL A 122 -11.64 -13.84 2.25
N GLN A 123 -11.48 -14.25 0.99
CA GLN A 123 -12.45 -15.08 0.28
C GLN A 123 -12.19 -16.58 0.49
N LEU A 124 -10.93 -16.99 0.65
CA LEU A 124 -10.55 -18.39 0.86
C LEU A 124 -10.19 -18.71 2.30
N ASN A 125 -10.23 -17.71 3.21
CA ASN A 125 -9.79 -17.83 4.59
C ASN A 125 -8.37 -18.42 4.71
N MET A 126 -7.52 -18.11 3.74
CA MET A 126 -6.16 -18.66 3.65
C MET A 126 -5.25 -17.91 4.61
N GLN A 127 -4.65 -18.66 5.54
CA GLN A 127 -3.60 -18.12 6.39
C GLN A 127 -2.27 -18.15 5.64
N LEU A 128 -1.87 -16.97 5.18
CA LEU A 128 -0.58 -16.80 4.52
C LEU A 128 0.56 -16.77 5.54
N PRO A 129 1.68 -17.46 5.28
CA PRO A 129 2.89 -17.34 6.06
C PRO A 129 3.37 -15.89 6.14
N SER A 130 3.72 -15.48 7.35
CA SER A 130 4.44 -14.23 7.63
C SER A 130 5.79 -14.21 6.90
N GLY A 131 6.26 -13.06 6.45
CA GLY A 131 7.55 -12.90 5.78
C GLY A 131 7.46 -12.71 4.26
N LEU A 132 6.75 -13.57 3.52
CA LEU A 132 6.78 -13.59 2.03
C LEU A 132 6.67 -12.19 1.40
N ASP A 133 7.52 -11.84 0.45
CA ASP A 133 7.33 -10.63 -0.36
C ASP A 133 6.05 -10.75 -1.20
N LEU A 134 5.65 -9.72 -1.95
CA LEU A 134 4.37 -9.77 -2.65
C LEU A 134 4.32 -10.89 -3.71
N GLU A 135 5.40 -11.11 -4.45
CA GLU A 135 5.47 -12.17 -5.47
C GLU A 135 5.46 -13.55 -4.82
N GLU A 136 6.17 -13.72 -3.70
CA GLU A 136 6.20 -14.94 -2.93
C GLU A 136 4.88 -15.23 -2.22
N GLN A 137 4.17 -14.21 -1.74
CA GLN A 137 2.82 -14.34 -1.19
C GLN A 137 1.87 -14.87 -2.26
N VAL A 138 1.93 -14.28 -3.45
CA VAL A 138 1.14 -14.70 -4.60
C VAL A 138 1.51 -16.14 -5.01
N ALA A 139 2.79 -16.46 -5.08
CA ALA A 139 3.25 -17.82 -5.36
C ALA A 139 2.79 -18.82 -4.29
N TYR A 140 2.78 -18.43 -3.02
CA TYR A 140 2.24 -19.24 -1.94
C TYR A 140 0.73 -19.41 -2.07
N CYS A 141 -0.02 -18.34 -2.36
CA CYS A 141 -1.44 -18.42 -2.66
C CYS A 141 -1.68 -19.47 -3.73
N TRP A 142 -0.95 -19.40 -4.85
CA TRP A 142 -1.13 -20.35 -5.96
C TRP A 142 -0.80 -21.80 -5.58
N ARG A 143 0.26 -22.02 -4.80
CA ARG A 143 0.64 -23.37 -4.32
C ARG A 143 -0.39 -23.96 -3.36
N ASN A 144 -1.04 -23.12 -2.55
CA ASN A 144 -1.96 -23.56 -1.50
C ASN A 144 -3.42 -23.25 -1.83
N TRP A 145 -3.69 -22.85 -3.08
CA TRP A 145 -5.02 -22.52 -3.55
C TRP A 145 -5.90 -23.77 -3.47
N GLN A 146 -7.10 -23.62 -2.87
CA GLN A 146 -8.06 -24.71 -2.68
C GLN A 146 -8.30 -25.50 -3.98
N GLU A 147 -8.65 -26.78 -3.87
CA GLU A 147 -8.94 -27.62 -5.04
C GLU A 147 -10.11 -27.05 -5.85
N GLY A 148 -9.98 -27.10 -7.18
CA GLY A 148 -10.96 -26.54 -8.10
C GLY A 148 -10.32 -25.73 -9.23
N GLU A 149 -11.09 -25.46 -10.28
CA GLU A 149 -10.69 -24.51 -11.32
C GLU A 149 -10.79 -23.08 -10.78
N VAL A 150 -9.85 -22.23 -11.17
CA VAL A 150 -9.71 -20.84 -10.71
C VAL A 150 -9.67 -19.93 -11.92
N LEU A 151 -10.38 -18.80 -11.85
CA LEU A 151 -10.32 -17.75 -12.85
C LEU A 151 -9.67 -16.49 -12.25
N LEU A 152 -8.54 -16.06 -12.81
CA LEU A 152 -7.90 -14.78 -12.55
C LEU A 152 -8.22 -13.81 -13.69
N ILE A 153 -8.68 -12.61 -13.35
CA ILE A 153 -8.99 -11.55 -14.32
C ILE A 153 -8.14 -10.34 -13.99
N LEU A 154 -7.35 -9.89 -14.96
CA LEU A 154 -6.45 -8.74 -14.88
C LEU A 154 -6.94 -7.65 -15.84
N ASP A 155 -7.50 -6.58 -15.29
CA ASP A 155 -8.15 -5.50 -16.03
C ASP A 155 -7.20 -4.33 -16.34
N ASP A 156 -7.37 -3.74 -17.53
CA ASP A 156 -6.61 -2.63 -18.13
C ASP A 156 -5.08 -2.80 -18.10
N VAL A 157 -4.56 -4.00 -18.37
CA VAL A 157 -3.10 -4.25 -18.39
C VAL A 157 -2.41 -3.52 -19.56
N ARG A 158 -1.51 -2.60 -19.25
CA ARG A 158 -0.74 -1.76 -20.19
C ARG A 158 0.65 -2.32 -20.47
N ASP A 159 1.25 -2.98 -19.49
CA ASP A 159 2.59 -3.57 -19.53
C ASP A 159 2.63 -4.97 -18.89
N TYR A 160 2.77 -5.99 -19.75
CA TYR A 160 2.92 -7.37 -19.31
C TYR A 160 3.98 -7.58 -18.24
N LEU A 161 5.10 -6.88 -18.37
CA LEU A 161 6.27 -7.14 -17.54
C LEU A 161 6.00 -6.82 -16.07
N GLN A 162 5.02 -5.95 -15.79
CA GLN A 162 4.64 -5.59 -14.43
C GLN A 162 3.75 -6.63 -13.75
N VAL A 163 3.00 -7.41 -14.53
CA VAL A 163 2.05 -8.40 -14.00
C VAL A 163 2.54 -9.85 -14.13
N LYS A 164 3.56 -10.08 -14.97
CA LYS A 164 4.08 -11.42 -15.31
C LYS A 164 4.50 -12.23 -14.08
N SER A 165 5.10 -11.59 -13.08
CA SER A 165 5.59 -12.29 -11.89
C SER A 165 4.48 -12.78 -10.96
N TYR A 166 3.25 -12.25 -11.10
CA TYR A 166 2.11 -12.62 -10.27
C TYR A 166 1.21 -13.71 -10.89
N LEU A 167 1.51 -14.14 -12.11
CA LEU A 167 0.69 -15.13 -12.80
C LEU A 167 0.75 -16.52 -12.13
N PRO A 168 -0.36 -17.28 -12.18
CA PRO A 168 -0.40 -18.63 -11.62
C PRO A 168 0.57 -19.58 -12.35
N PRO A 169 0.98 -20.67 -11.71
CA PRO A 169 1.80 -21.70 -12.34
C PRO A 169 1.07 -22.30 -13.55
N PRO A 170 1.81 -22.86 -14.54
CA PRO A 170 1.27 -23.36 -15.81
C PRO A 170 0.44 -24.65 -15.68
N GLU A 171 -0.52 -24.69 -14.77
CA GLU A 171 -1.43 -25.82 -14.53
C GLU A 171 -2.79 -25.58 -15.22
N PRO A 172 -3.43 -26.61 -15.80
CA PRO A 172 -4.71 -26.47 -16.50
C PRO A 172 -5.86 -25.92 -15.64
N ARG A 173 -5.77 -26.06 -14.31
CA ARG A 173 -6.78 -25.58 -13.34
C ARG A 173 -6.86 -24.06 -13.26
N PHE A 174 -5.79 -23.35 -13.64
CA PHE A 174 -5.74 -21.89 -13.61
C PHE A 174 -6.08 -21.32 -14.99
N LYS A 175 -7.10 -20.45 -15.02
CA LYS A 175 -7.50 -19.68 -16.20
C LYS A 175 -7.21 -18.21 -15.93
N VAL A 176 -6.61 -17.51 -16.90
CA VAL A 176 -6.22 -16.10 -16.78
C VAL A 176 -6.82 -15.31 -17.93
N LEU A 177 -7.51 -14.22 -17.60
CA LEU A 177 -8.13 -13.33 -18.56
C LEU A 177 -7.53 -11.93 -18.42
N PHE A 178 -7.01 -11.39 -19.51
CA PHE A 178 -6.52 -10.01 -19.58
C PHE A 178 -7.51 -9.12 -20.33
N THR A 179 -7.62 -7.86 -19.93
CA THR A 179 -8.15 -6.81 -20.80
C THR A 179 -7.06 -5.79 -21.10
N SER A 180 -6.93 -5.36 -22.36
CA SER A 180 -5.90 -4.37 -22.75
C SER A 180 -6.33 -3.52 -23.95
N ARG A 181 -5.75 -2.32 -24.06
CA ARG A 181 -5.94 -1.41 -25.21
C ARG A 181 -4.90 -1.62 -26.31
N ARG A 182 -3.79 -2.29 -26.02
CA ARG A 182 -2.73 -2.57 -27.02
C ARG A 182 -3.00 -3.89 -27.73
N GLN A 183 -2.77 -3.94 -29.04
CA GLN A 183 -2.70 -5.20 -29.77
C GLN A 183 -1.40 -5.90 -29.30
N TRP A 184 -1.57 -7.00 -28.57
CA TRP A 184 -0.48 -7.66 -27.86
C TRP A 184 0.48 -8.38 -28.82
N LEU A 185 1.80 -8.22 -28.64
CA LEU A 185 2.84 -8.67 -29.58
C LEU A 185 3.75 -9.80 -29.04
N GLY A 186 3.29 -10.60 -28.08
CA GLY A 186 4.04 -11.76 -27.56
C GLY A 186 3.62 -13.09 -28.20
N GLU A 187 4.57 -13.92 -28.64
CA GLU A 187 4.37 -15.14 -29.46
C GLU A 187 3.69 -16.35 -28.76
N SER A 188 2.92 -16.20 -27.66
CA SER A 188 2.44 -17.37 -26.89
C SER A 188 1.02 -17.30 -26.28
N PHE A 189 0.18 -16.33 -26.64
CA PHE A 189 -1.17 -16.19 -26.06
C PHE A 189 -2.27 -16.12 -27.12
N GLU A 190 -3.45 -16.67 -26.80
CA GLU A 190 -4.63 -16.48 -27.64
C GLU A 190 -5.22 -15.09 -27.40
N THR A 191 -5.40 -14.31 -28.47
CA THR A 191 -5.97 -12.96 -28.38
C THR A 191 -7.37 -12.97 -28.96
N LEU A 192 -8.34 -12.50 -28.16
CA LEU A 192 -9.70 -12.26 -28.59
C LEU A 192 -9.87 -10.77 -28.91
N SER A 193 -9.88 -10.44 -30.20
CA SER A 193 -10.21 -9.08 -30.63
C SER A 193 -11.69 -8.82 -30.35
N LEU A 194 -11.98 -7.83 -29.51
CA LEU A 194 -13.33 -7.40 -29.25
C LEU A 194 -13.69 -6.27 -30.22
N ASP A 195 -14.50 -6.60 -31.21
CA ASP A 195 -15.04 -5.62 -32.14
C ASP A 195 -16.19 -4.82 -31.51
N VAL A 196 -16.65 -3.76 -32.18
CA VAL A 196 -17.82 -2.97 -31.75
C VAL A 196 -19.09 -3.85 -31.74
N LEU A 197 -20.19 -3.36 -31.17
CA LEU A 197 -21.45 -4.12 -31.19
C LEU A 197 -21.97 -4.27 -32.62
N SER A 198 -22.61 -5.40 -32.93
CA SER A 198 -23.41 -5.54 -34.15
C SER A 198 -24.59 -4.56 -34.10
N GLU A 199 -25.13 -4.18 -35.26
CA GLU A 199 -26.28 -3.26 -35.35
C GLU A 199 -27.47 -3.72 -34.49
N GLU A 200 -27.78 -5.01 -34.51
CA GLU A 200 -28.89 -5.59 -33.74
C GLU A 200 -28.67 -5.44 -32.23
N ALA A 201 -27.47 -5.78 -31.77
CA ALA A 201 -27.08 -5.66 -30.37
C ALA A 201 -27.03 -4.21 -29.88
N ALA A 202 -26.48 -3.30 -30.68
CA ALA A 202 -26.44 -1.87 -30.34
C ALA A 202 -27.86 -1.30 -30.24
N THR A 203 -28.75 -1.68 -31.17
CA THR A 203 -30.16 -1.30 -31.14
C THR A 203 -30.87 -1.90 -29.93
N GLU A 204 -30.56 -3.14 -29.56
CA GLU A 204 -31.10 -3.80 -28.37
C GLU A 204 -30.66 -3.11 -27.07
N LEU A 205 -29.38 -2.72 -26.97
CA LEU A 205 -28.86 -1.95 -25.84
C LEU A 205 -29.62 -0.63 -25.71
N LEU A 206 -29.70 0.13 -26.81
CA LEU A 206 -30.42 1.40 -26.84
C LEU A 206 -31.90 1.21 -26.49
N THR A 207 -32.53 0.13 -26.96
CA THR A 207 -33.91 -0.24 -26.62
C THR A 207 -34.11 -0.45 -25.13
N SER A 208 -33.16 -1.09 -24.46
CA SER A 208 -33.25 -1.34 -23.02
C SER A 208 -33.13 -0.07 -22.18
N LEU A 209 -32.42 0.94 -22.70
CA LEU A 209 -32.21 2.21 -22.03
C LEU A 209 -33.38 3.17 -22.26
N VAL A 210 -33.88 3.25 -23.49
CA VAL A 210 -34.84 4.27 -23.94
C VAL A 210 -36.29 3.76 -23.94
N GLY A 211 -36.50 2.45 -24.00
CA GLY A 211 -37.80 1.80 -24.06
C GLY A 211 -38.20 1.39 -25.48
N LYS A 212 -38.81 0.20 -25.59
CA LYS A 212 -39.16 -0.45 -26.86
C LYS A 212 -40.09 0.38 -27.74
N GLU A 213 -41.14 0.95 -27.17
CA GLU A 213 -42.12 1.73 -27.92
C GLU A 213 -41.49 2.89 -28.69
N ARG A 214 -40.50 3.56 -28.08
CA ARG A 214 -39.83 4.70 -28.70
C ARG A 214 -38.85 4.30 -29.79
N ILE A 215 -38.14 3.18 -29.62
CA ILE A 215 -37.27 2.64 -30.66
C ILE A 215 -38.09 2.16 -31.86
N ASP A 216 -39.21 1.47 -31.62
CA ASP A 216 -40.07 0.95 -32.68
C ASP A 216 -40.69 2.08 -33.53
N LEU A 217 -40.96 3.26 -32.94
CA LEU A 217 -41.47 4.45 -33.64
C LEU A 217 -40.44 5.13 -34.56
N GLU A 218 -39.15 5.05 -34.24
CA GLU A 218 -38.06 5.72 -34.95
C GLU A 218 -36.91 4.74 -35.30
N LEU A 219 -37.23 3.50 -35.69
CA LEU A 219 -36.26 2.41 -35.81
C LEU A 219 -35.08 2.72 -36.75
N ASP A 220 -35.35 3.30 -37.92
CA ASP A 220 -34.30 3.68 -38.88
C ASP A 220 -33.37 4.76 -38.29
N GLN A 221 -33.92 5.68 -37.50
CA GLN A 221 -33.13 6.69 -36.81
C GLN A 221 -32.32 6.08 -35.66
N ALA A 222 -32.88 5.12 -34.93
CA ALA A 222 -32.19 4.40 -33.86
C ALA A 222 -30.97 3.64 -34.39
N LYS A 223 -31.12 2.93 -35.51
CA LYS A 223 -30.01 2.21 -36.16
C LYS A 223 -28.90 3.15 -36.62
N GLN A 224 -29.28 4.27 -37.24
CA GLN A 224 -28.32 5.28 -37.68
C GLN A 224 -27.63 6.00 -36.51
N LEU A 225 -28.34 6.23 -35.40
CA LEU A 225 -27.74 6.76 -34.18
C LEU A 225 -26.69 5.79 -33.62
N CYS A 226 -26.97 4.49 -33.64
CA CYS A 226 -25.99 3.48 -33.21
C CYS A 226 -24.72 3.51 -34.07
N LEU A 227 -24.88 3.68 -35.40
CA LEU A 227 -23.77 3.85 -36.33
C LEU A 227 -22.94 5.11 -36.05
N GLU A 228 -23.60 6.25 -35.79
CA GLU A 228 -22.95 7.53 -35.46
C GLU A 228 -22.13 7.46 -34.15
N LEU A 229 -22.55 6.61 -33.21
CA LEU A 229 -21.84 6.34 -31.96
C LEU A 229 -20.76 5.24 -32.10
N GLY A 230 -20.49 4.80 -33.33
CA GLY A 230 -19.50 3.76 -33.62
C GLY A 230 -19.85 2.40 -33.01
N PHE A 231 -21.13 2.16 -32.69
CA PHE A 231 -21.61 0.98 -31.98
C PHE A 231 -20.86 0.68 -30.65
N LEU A 232 -20.31 1.72 -30.01
CA LEU A 232 -19.60 1.60 -28.74
C LEU A 232 -20.60 1.56 -27.56
N PRO A 233 -20.55 0.53 -26.69
CA PRO A 233 -21.45 0.43 -25.53
C PRO A 233 -21.48 1.68 -24.66
N LEU A 234 -20.33 2.26 -24.35
CA LEU A 234 -20.24 3.47 -23.53
C LEU A 234 -20.97 4.67 -24.18
N GLY A 235 -20.78 4.87 -25.49
CA GLY A 235 -21.47 5.93 -26.24
C GLY A 235 -22.98 5.74 -26.27
N LEU A 236 -23.42 4.49 -26.47
CA LEU A 236 -24.84 4.11 -26.45
C LEU A 236 -25.45 4.29 -25.06
N GLU A 237 -24.71 4.01 -23.99
CA GLU A 237 -25.19 4.17 -22.62
C GLU A 237 -25.39 5.65 -22.26
N LEU A 238 -24.41 6.50 -22.57
CA LEU A 238 -24.51 7.95 -22.38
C LEU A 238 -25.71 8.54 -23.12
N VAL A 239 -25.82 8.25 -24.42
CA VAL A 239 -26.91 8.77 -25.25
C VAL A 239 -28.27 8.15 -24.89
N GLY A 240 -28.29 6.86 -24.56
CA GLY A 240 -29.51 6.17 -24.15
C GLY A 240 -30.08 6.74 -22.85
N ARG A 241 -29.25 7.00 -21.84
CA ARG A 241 -29.70 7.65 -20.60
C ARG A 241 -30.10 9.11 -20.82
N TYR A 242 -29.39 9.85 -21.68
CA TYR A 242 -29.79 11.19 -22.10
C TYR A 242 -31.20 11.20 -22.74
N LEU A 243 -31.45 10.29 -23.69
CA LEU A 243 -32.75 10.14 -24.34
C LEU A 243 -33.85 9.77 -23.33
N LYS A 244 -33.56 8.87 -22.39
CA LYS A 244 -34.49 8.47 -21.32
C LYS A 244 -34.96 9.67 -20.49
N ARG A 245 -34.07 10.61 -20.15
CA ARG A 245 -34.42 11.84 -19.42
C ARG A 245 -35.22 12.85 -20.25
N LYS A 246 -35.11 12.80 -21.58
CA LYS A 246 -35.85 13.68 -22.50
C LYS A 246 -36.89 12.87 -23.28
N PRO A 247 -38.03 12.49 -22.67
CA PRO A 247 -39.02 11.62 -23.31
C PRO A 247 -39.64 12.23 -24.58
N HIS A 248 -39.66 13.56 -24.68
CA HIS A 248 -40.20 14.29 -25.84
C HIS A 248 -39.19 14.55 -26.96
N LEU A 249 -37.90 14.28 -26.75
CA LEU A 249 -36.87 14.48 -27.77
C LEU A 249 -36.92 13.29 -28.75
N SER A 250 -37.11 13.53 -30.04
CA SER A 250 -37.08 12.43 -31.01
C SER A 250 -35.65 11.90 -31.21
N ILE A 251 -35.50 10.65 -31.65
CA ILE A 251 -34.19 10.07 -31.98
C ILE A 251 -33.56 10.83 -33.15
N ALA A 252 -34.34 11.20 -34.17
CA ALA A 252 -33.89 12.06 -35.26
C ALA A 252 -33.33 13.42 -34.77
N GLN A 253 -34.01 14.04 -33.80
CA GLN A 253 -33.55 15.29 -33.18
C GLN A 253 -32.24 15.10 -32.40
N MET A 254 -32.09 13.96 -31.70
CA MET A 254 -30.85 13.64 -30.99
C MET A 254 -29.67 13.46 -31.93
N ARG A 255 -29.84 12.75 -33.05
CA ARG A 255 -28.83 12.62 -34.10
C ARG A 255 -28.42 13.97 -34.67
N GLN A 256 -29.38 14.87 -34.90
CA GLN A 256 -29.07 16.22 -35.36
C GLN A 256 -28.20 16.97 -34.36
N ARG A 257 -28.46 16.85 -33.04
CA ARG A 257 -27.65 17.45 -31.99
C ARG A 257 -26.23 16.87 -31.95
N LEU A 258 -26.10 15.54 -31.97
CA LEU A 258 -24.80 14.85 -32.05
C LEU A 258 -24.01 15.25 -33.30
N GLY A 259 -24.67 15.34 -34.46
CA GLY A 259 -24.04 15.74 -35.72
C GLY A 259 -23.59 17.19 -35.76
N LEU A 260 -24.23 18.08 -35.02
CA LEU A 260 -23.78 19.47 -34.83
C LEU A 260 -22.52 19.52 -33.95
N GLU A 261 -22.50 18.75 -32.85
CA GLU A 261 -21.32 18.68 -31.96
C GLU A 261 -20.13 17.97 -32.61
N HIS A 262 -20.38 16.92 -33.39
CA HIS A 262 -19.35 16.24 -34.16
C HIS A 262 -18.66 17.18 -35.18
N ARG A 263 -19.33 18.25 -35.62
CA ARG A 263 -18.77 19.26 -36.53
C ARG A 263 -18.10 20.43 -35.80
N SER A 264 -18.47 20.69 -34.55
CA SER A 264 -17.92 21.77 -33.72
C SER A 264 -16.61 21.39 -33.03
N LEU A 265 -16.40 20.10 -32.74
CA LEU A 265 -15.16 19.58 -32.13
C LEU A 265 -13.95 19.77 -33.07
N GLN A 266 -12.98 20.61 -32.68
CA GLN A 266 -11.68 20.72 -33.38
C GLN A 266 -10.89 19.41 -33.23
N LYS A 267 -10.19 19.00 -34.31
CA LYS A 267 -9.45 17.72 -34.39
C LYS A 267 -8.57 17.48 -33.14
N PRO A 268 -8.81 16.40 -32.36
CA PRO A 268 -7.80 15.86 -31.48
C PRO A 268 -6.77 15.07 -32.30
N SER A 269 -5.57 14.97 -31.75
CA SER A 269 -4.44 14.20 -32.28
C SER A 269 -4.81 12.73 -32.54
N GLY A 270 -4.74 12.31 -33.80
CA GLY A 270 -4.27 10.96 -34.17
C GLY A 270 -5.25 9.78 -34.23
N GLU A 271 -6.38 9.74 -33.52
CA GLU A 271 -7.19 8.50 -33.45
C GLU A 271 -8.63 8.61 -34.02
N MET A 272 -9.16 7.46 -34.43
CA MET A 272 -10.21 7.20 -35.43
C MET A 272 -11.59 7.82 -35.16
N THR A 273 -12.42 7.83 -36.21
CA THR A 273 -13.80 8.35 -36.29
C THR A 273 -14.75 7.86 -35.17
N GLU A 274 -14.51 6.69 -34.57
CA GLU A 274 -15.38 6.10 -33.53
C GLU A 274 -15.27 6.81 -32.16
N GLN A 275 -14.10 7.36 -31.82
CA GLN A 275 -13.91 8.14 -30.58
C GLN A 275 -14.68 9.49 -30.63
N ARG A 276 -15.04 9.97 -31.82
CA ARG A 276 -15.77 11.24 -31.99
C ARG A 276 -17.22 11.15 -31.56
N GLY A 277 -17.89 10.01 -31.75
CA GLY A 277 -19.27 9.81 -31.31
C GLY A 277 -19.39 9.80 -29.79
N VAL A 278 -18.46 9.14 -29.10
CA VAL A 278 -18.40 9.12 -27.63
C VAL A 278 -18.02 10.50 -27.09
N ALA A 279 -17.06 11.20 -27.70
CA ALA A 279 -16.72 12.57 -27.33
C ALA A 279 -17.90 13.53 -27.50
N ALA A 280 -18.69 13.40 -28.58
CA ALA A 280 -19.91 14.17 -28.78
C ALA A 280 -21.00 13.83 -27.75
N ALA A 281 -21.10 12.57 -27.32
CA ALA A 281 -22.01 12.17 -26.25
C ALA A 281 -21.60 12.75 -24.88
N PHE A 282 -20.29 12.78 -24.58
CA PHE A 282 -19.77 13.50 -23.41
C PHE A 282 -20.07 14.99 -23.50
N GLU A 283 -19.86 15.62 -24.65
CA GLU A 283 -20.14 17.05 -24.87
C GLU A 283 -21.62 17.38 -24.65
N LEU A 284 -22.53 16.55 -25.16
CA LEU A 284 -23.97 16.77 -24.94
C LEU A 284 -24.35 16.62 -23.47
N SER A 285 -23.80 15.63 -22.77
CA SER A 285 -24.05 15.46 -21.34
C SER A 285 -23.48 16.66 -20.56
N TRP A 286 -22.29 17.12 -20.92
CA TRP A 286 -21.62 18.29 -20.35
C TRP A 286 -22.42 19.60 -20.52
N GLN A 287 -23.05 19.81 -21.67
CA GLN A 287 -23.86 21.01 -21.94
C GLN A 287 -25.15 21.07 -21.11
N GLU A 288 -25.66 19.94 -20.62
CA GLU A 288 -26.81 19.91 -19.71
C GLU A 288 -26.43 20.15 -18.26
N LEU A 289 -25.16 19.98 -17.91
CA LEU A 289 -24.67 20.28 -16.58
C LEU A 289 -24.72 21.79 -16.37
N ASP A 290 -25.30 22.21 -15.26
CA ASP A 290 -25.18 23.59 -14.81
C ASP A 290 -23.71 23.95 -14.49
N PRO A 291 -23.38 25.24 -14.31
CA PRO A 291 -22.01 25.65 -14.06
C PRO A 291 -21.34 25.00 -12.83
N LEU A 292 -22.11 24.70 -11.78
CA LEU A 292 -21.60 24.09 -10.54
C LEU A 292 -21.30 22.60 -10.77
N ALA A 293 -22.18 21.89 -11.47
CA ALA A 293 -21.97 20.50 -11.87
C ALA A 293 -20.78 20.33 -12.83
N GLN A 294 -20.56 21.28 -13.74
CA GLN A 294 -19.35 21.32 -14.59
C GLN A 294 -18.08 21.52 -13.76
N GLN A 295 -18.11 22.42 -12.78
CA GLN A 295 -16.99 22.65 -11.86
C GLN A 295 -16.69 21.38 -11.06
N LEU A 296 -17.72 20.71 -10.55
CA LEU A 296 -17.57 19.46 -9.82
C LEU A 296 -16.96 18.35 -10.69
N GLY A 297 -17.44 18.17 -11.93
CA GLY A 297 -16.81 17.22 -12.87
C GLY A 297 -15.32 17.53 -13.13
N CYS A 298 -14.98 18.81 -13.26
CA CYS A 298 -13.59 19.26 -13.37
C CYS A 298 -12.75 18.94 -12.11
N LEU A 299 -13.28 19.18 -10.90
CA LEU A 299 -12.63 18.84 -9.64
C LEU A 299 -12.41 17.32 -9.52
N LEU A 300 -13.44 16.50 -9.77
CA LEU A 300 -13.35 15.04 -9.68
C LEU A 300 -12.27 14.49 -10.61
N SER A 301 -12.02 15.14 -11.75
CA SER A 301 -10.98 14.74 -12.70
C SER A 301 -9.54 14.89 -12.18
N LEU A 302 -9.35 15.65 -11.09
CA LEU A 302 -8.08 15.83 -10.40
C LEU A 302 -7.75 14.68 -9.45
N PHE A 303 -8.75 13.92 -9.00
CA PHE A 303 -8.49 12.69 -8.22
C PHE A 303 -7.80 11.65 -9.10
N ALA A 304 -7.04 10.76 -8.46
CA ALA A 304 -6.42 9.61 -9.11
C ALA A 304 -7.48 8.68 -9.75
N LEU A 305 -7.05 7.80 -10.67
CA LEU A 305 -7.89 6.72 -11.19
C LEU A 305 -8.01 5.60 -10.14
N ALA A 306 -8.64 5.92 -9.01
CA ALA A 306 -8.94 5.01 -7.91
C ALA A 306 -10.29 5.42 -7.30
N PRO A 307 -11.00 4.49 -6.61
CA PRO A 307 -12.19 4.86 -5.85
C PRO A 307 -11.87 5.92 -4.78
N PHE A 308 -12.76 6.89 -4.59
CA PHE A 308 -12.64 7.91 -3.56
C PHE A 308 -13.95 8.06 -2.78
N ALA A 309 -13.81 8.32 -1.47
CA ALA A 309 -14.94 8.66 -0.60
C ALA A 309 -15.48 10.06 -0.93
N TRP A 310 -16.81 10.22 -0.97
CA TRP A 310 -17.44 11.51 -1.27
C TRP A 310 -17.08 12.60 -0.26
N GLN A 311 -16.83 12.22 0.99
CA GLN A 311 -16.38 13.14 2.04
C GLN A 311 -15.12 13.94 1.64
N LEU A 312 -14.20 13.35 0.87
CA LEU A 312 -13.01 14.06 0.38
C LEU A 312 -13.38 15.17 -0.62
N VAL A 313 -14.45 14.98 -1.39
CA VAL A 313 -14.97 15.96 -2.34
C VAL A 313 -15.59 17.14 -1.58
N ASN A 314 -16.39 16.88 -0.53
CA ASN A 314 -16.94 17.93 0.34
C ASN A 314 -15.82 18.77 0.97
N GLN A 315 -14.74 18.13 1.44
CA GLN A 315 -13.58 18.83 2.01
C GLN A 315 -12.85 19.73 0.98
N CYS A 316 -12.91 19.40 -0.31
CA CYS A 316 -12.36 20.23 -1.37
C CYS A 316 -13.22 21.46 -1.70
N LEU A 317 -14.49 21.49 -1.25
CA LEU A 317 -15.47 22.54 -1.52
C LEU A 317 -16.18 22.98 -0.21
N PRO A 318 -15.45 23.45 0.81
CA PRO A 318 -16.02 23.71 2.14
C PRO A 318 -17.04 24.85 2.17
N ASP A 319 -17.04 25.72 1.17
CA ASP A 319 -17.99 26.84 1.04
C ASP A 319 -19.28 26.45 0.29
N SER A 320 -19.35 25.22 -0.22
CA SER A 320 -20.54 24.70 -0.92
C SER A 320 -21.47 23.99 0.04
N ASP A 321 -22.77 24.06 -0.23
CA ASP A 321 -23.77 23.31 0.54
C ASP A 321 -23.65 21.80 0.22
N GLU A 322 -23.64 20.96 1.25
CA GLU A 322 -23.46 19.51 1.08
C GLU A 322 -24.67 18.87 0.37
N GLU A 323 -25.90 19.33 0.64
CA GLU A 323 -27.13 18.82 0.01
C GLU A 323 -27.11 19.15 -1.49
N ASP A 324 -26.68 20.37 -1.86
CA ASP A 324 -26.51 20.76 -3.27
C ASP A 324 -25.46 19.88 -3.99
N LEU A 325 -24.35 19.55 -3.32
CA LEU A 325 -23.32 18.67 -3.90
C LEU A 325 -23.82 17.23 -4.09
N GLU A 326 -24.58 16.71 -3.13
CA GLU A 326 -25.20 15.38 -3.20
C GLU A 326 -26.26 15.33 -4.32
N ASP A 327 -27.07 16.37 -4.47
CA ASP A 327 -28.05 16.48 -5.56
C ASP A 327 -27.36 16.47 -6.93
N ILE A 328 -26.25 17.19 -7.08
CA ILE A 328 -25.45 17.18 -8.32
C ILE A 328 -24.85 15.80 -8.57
N ARG A 329 -24.27 15.18 -7.54
CA ARG A 329 -23.68 13.83 -7.61
C ARG A 329 -24.69 12.82 -8.11
N ASP A 330 -25.88 12.82 -7.54
CA ASP A 330 -26.89 11.79 -7.77
C ASP A 330 -27.68 12.08 -9.05
N TYR A 331 -28.25 13.28 -9.18
CA TYR A 331 -29.16 13.64 -10.27
C TYR A 331 -28.48 14.23 -11.50
N ALA A 332 -27.22 14.65 -11.43
CA ALA A 332 -26.47 15.09 -12.61
C ALA A 332 -25.41 14.05 -12.98
N LEU A 333 -24.38 13.86 -12.17
CA LEU A 333 -23.21 13.10 -12.57
C LEU A 333 -23.50 11.59 -12.69
N THR A 334 -24.19 11.00 -11.71
CA THR A 334 -24.49 9.55 -11.71
C THR A 334 -25.57 9.20 -12.73
N GLU A 335 -26.66 9.98 -12.79
CA GLU A 335 -27.74 9.75 -13.76
C GLU A 335 -27.30 9.90 -15.23
N TYR A 336 -26.36 10.79 -15.53
CA TYR A 336 -25.77 10.93 -16.87
C TYR A 336 -24.61 9.94 -17.14
N SER A 337 -24.34 8.98 -16.24
CA SER A 337 -23.20 8.04 -16.32
C SER A 337 -21.83 8.73 -16.40
N LEU A 338 -21.71 9.92 -15.82
CA LEU A 338 -20.47 10.67 -15.71
C LEU A 338 -19.67 10.32 -14.44
N LEU A 339 -20.30 9.68 -13.46
CA LEU A 339 -19.70 9.19 -12.23
C LEU A 339 -20.29 7.81 -11.90
N GLN A 340 -19.47 6.89 -11.39
CA GLN A 340 -19.89 5.54 -11.01
C GLN A 340 -19.83 5.37 -9.49
N GLN A 341 -20.91 4.89 -8.88
CA GLN A 341 -20.91 4.48 -7.48
C GLN A 341 -20.37 3.04 -7.35
N THR A 342 -19.30 2.86 -6.60
CA THR A 342 -18.61 1.57 -6.42
C THR A 342 -18.84 0.97 -5.02
N GLY A 343 -19.16 1.79 -4.03
CA GLY A 343 -19.42 1.40 -2.64
C GLY A 343 -20.42 2.32 -1.94
N GLU A 344 -20.61 2.13 -0.64
CA GLU A 344 -21.32 3.09 0.21
C GLU A 344 -20.48 4.38 0.28
N GLU A 345 -21.08 5.52 -0.12
CA GLU A 345 -20.39 6.82 -0.24
C GLU A 345 -19.06 6.82 -1.01
N THR A 346 -18.83 5.83 -1.87
CA THR A 346 -17.57 5.65 -2.61
C THR A 346 -17.85 5.65 -4.11
N TYR A 347 -17.06 6.44 -4.84
CA TYR A 347 -17.27 6.73 -6.25
C TYR A 347 -15.98 6.60 -7.06
N SER A 348 -16.11 6.38 -8.37
CA SER A 348 -14.98 6.33 -9.29
C SER A 348 -15.34 6.97 -10.63
N LEU A 349 -14.32 7.49 -11.32
CA LEU A 349 -14.43 7.99 -12.68
C LEU A 349 -13.91 6.94 -13.67
N HIS A 350 -14.69 6.64 -14.69
CA HIS A 350 -14.19 5.91 -15.84
C HIS A 350 -13.09 6.73 -16.54
N GLN A 351 -11.99 6.09 -16.96
CA GLN A 351 -10.81 6.78 -17.50
C GLN A 351 -11.12 7.77 -18.63
N LEU A 352 -11.96 7.40 -19.60
CA LEU A 352 -12.34 8.30 -20.71
C LEU A 352 -13.10 9.55 -20.24
N ILE A 353 -13.86 9.44 -19.15
CA ILE A 353 -14.60 10.56 -18.56
C ILE A 353 -13.65 11.47 -17.80
N ARG A 354 -12.71 10.89 -17.03
CA ARG A 354 -11.62 11.65 -16.40
C ARG A 354 -10.81 12.43 -17.44
N GLU A 355 -10.40 11.78 -18.54
CA GLU A 355 -9.67 12.43 -19.64
C GLU A 355 -10.50 13.56 -20.30
N PHE A 356 -11.80 13.34 -20.49
CA PHE A 356 -12.71 14.36 -21.01
C PHE A 356 -12.81 15.57 -20.07
N PHE A 357 -13.05 15.36 -18.78
CA PHE A 357 -13.11 16.43 -17.78
C PHE A 357 -11.77 17.15 -17.61
N GLN A 358 -10.64 16.46 -17.71
CA GLN A 358 -9.32 17.10 -17.73
C GLN A 358 -9.12 17.99 -18.94
N ASN A 359 -9.64 17.58 -20.12
CA ASN A 359 -9.61 18.44 -21.31
C ASN A 359 -10.51 19.68 -21.13
N LYS A 360 -11.67 19.55 -20.46
CA LYS A 360 -12.51 20.69 -20.07
C LYS A 360 -11.84 21.61 -19.07
N LEU A 361 -11.17 21.05 -18.08
CA LEU A 361 -10.37 21.79 -17.10
C LEU A 361 -9.31 22.66 -17.79
N LYS A 362 -8.55 22.09 -18.74
CA LYS A 362 -7.54 22.81 -19.55
C LYS A 362 -8.12 23.95 -20.38
N GLN A 363 -9.36 23.82 -20.85
CA GLN A 363 -10.04 24.91 -21.55
C GLN A 363 -10.36 26.07 -20.58
N PHE A 364 -10.74 25.75 -19.34
CA PHE A 364 -10.99 26.76 -18.31
C PHE A 364 -9.72 27.43 -17.77
N GLU A 365 -8.57 26.77 -17.84
CA GLU A 365 -7.26 27.34 -17.46
C GLU A 365 -6.84 28.56 -18.29
N ASN A 366 -7.29 28.66 -19.54
CA ASN A 366 -6.86 29.70 -20.48
C ASN A 366 -7.86 30.87 -20.61
N GLY A 367 -8.87 30.94 -19.72
CA GLY A 367 -9.95 31.93 -19.80
C GLY A 367 -10.29 32.59 -18.45
N GLU A 368 -11.47 33.20 -18.37
CA GLU A 368 -11.95 33.90 -17.16
C GLU A 368 -12.07 33.00 -15.93
N LYS A 369 -12.16 31.68 -16.13
CA LYS A 369 -12.25 30.64 -15.08
C LYS A 369 -10.89 30.15 -14.57
N ALA A 370 -9.76 30.68 -15.05
CA ALA A 370 -8.43 30.21 -14.69
C ALA A 370 -8.16 30.26 -13.17
N LYS A 371 -8.65 31.31 -12.51
CA LYS A 371 -8.53 31.47 -11.05
C LYS A 371 -9.23 30.32 -10.32
N GLN A 372 -10.46 30.00 -10.72
CA GLN A 372 -11.23 28.91 -10.14
C GLN A 372 -10.58 27.54 -10.34
N VAL A 373 -9.96 27.30 -11.50
CA VAL A 373 -9.22 26.05 -11.74
C VAL A 373 -8.03 25.92 -10.79
N ASN A 374 -7.28 27.00 -10.60
CA ASN A 374 -6.16 27.00 -9.66
C ASN A 374 -6.65 26.79 -8.22
N GLU A 375 -7.77 27.41 -7.83
CA GLU A 375 -8.42 27.21 -6.53
C GLU A 375 -8.81 25.73 -6.33
N MET A 376 -9.42 25.06 -7.32
CA MET A 376 -9.74 23.62 -7.23
C MET A 376 -8.51 22.74 -7.03
N LYS A 377 -7.41 23.02 -7.76
CA LYS A 377 -6.15 22.27 -7.61
C LYS A 377 -5.52 22.51 -6.24
N GLN A 378 -5.54 23.74 -5.75
CA GLN A 378 -5.05 24.09 -4.41
C GLN A 378 -5.88 23.45 -3.31
N ASN A 379 -7.21 23.40 -3.45
CA ASN A 379 -8.08 22.75 -2.48
C ASN A 379 -7.82 21.26 -2.39
N LEU A 380 -7.68 20.55 -3.53
CA LEU A 380 -7.32 19.14 -3.51
C LEU A 380 -5.94 18.92 -2.87
N CYS A 381 -4.95 19.76 -3.20
CA CYS A 381 -3.64 19.73 -2.55
C CYS A 381 -3.77 19.92 -1.04
N PHE A 382 -4.57 20.88 -0.57
CA PHE A 382 -4.79 21.14 0.85
C PHE A 382 -5.37 19.93 1.58
N VAL A 383 -6.40 19.29 1.01
CA VAL A 383 -7.01 18.09 1.59
C VAL A 383 -6.01 16.94 1.65
N MET A 384 -5.28 16.66 0.55
CA MET A 384 -4.30 15.56 0.53
C MET A 384 -3.08 15.83 1.43
N VAL A 385 -2.66 17.08 1.58
CA VAL A 385 -1.65 17.50 2.56
C VAL A 385 -2.13 17.25 3.98
N ALA A 386 -3.39 17.59 4.28
CA ALA A 386 -3.97 17.33 5.60
C ALA A 386 -3.96 15.83 5.91
N VAL A 387 -4.43 15.00 4.97
CA VAL A 387 -4.37 13.53 5.10
C VAL A 387 -2.93 13.05 5.32
N ALA A 388 -1.99 13.44 4.46
CA ALA A 388 -0.58 13.03 4.57
C ALA A 388 0.04 13.44 5.93
N ASN A 389 -0.37 14.57 6.49
CA ASN A 389 0.11 15.04 7.79
C ASN A 389 -0.47 14.25 8.97
N THR A 390 -1.64 13.62 8.82
CA THR A 390 -2.19 12.73 9.85
C THR A 390 -1.44 11.42 9.97
N ILE A 391 -0.70 11.01 8.93
CA ILE A 391 0.07 9.76 8.93
C ILE A 391 1.22 9.88 9.95
N PRO A 392 1.14 9.17 11.09
CA PRO A 392 2.15 9.27 12.13
C PRO A 392 3.46 8.63 11.67
N GLN A 393 4.56 8.92 12.38
CA GLN A 393 5.86 8.31 12.09
C GLN A 393 5.86 6.79 12.23
N TYR A 394 5.06 6.27 13.16
CA TYR A 394 4.89 4.83 13.41
C TYR A 394 3.39 4.49 13.32
N PRO A 395 2.83 4.34 12.10
CA PRO A 395 1.41 4.08 11.93
C PRO A 395 1.06 2.65 12.35
N THR A 396 -0.12 2.48 12.94
CA THR A 396 -0.67 1.17 13.26
C THR A 396 -1.24 0.53 11.99
N GLN A 397 -1.37 -0.79 11.98
CA GLN A 397 -1.99 -1.50 10.87
C GLN A 397 -3.43 -1.06 10.62
N GLU A 398 -4.19 -0.78 11.69
CA GLU A 398 -5.56 -0.25 11.61
C GLU A 398 -5.59 1.10 10.89
N PHE A 399 -4.73 2.04 11.31
CA PHE A 399 -4.61 3.34 10.66
C PHE A 399 -4.17 3.21 9.19
N LEU A 400 -3.25 2.31 8.89
CA LEU A 400 -2.80 2.05 7.52
C LEU A 400 -3.92 1.52 6.62
N LEU A 401 -4.90 0.79 7.16
CA LEU A 401 -6.07 0.35 6.39
C LEU A 401 -7.05 1.51 6.16
N GLU A 402 -7.23 2.40 7.14
CA GLU A 402 -8.13 3.55 7.03
C GLU A 402 -7.72 4.53 5.93
N VAL A 403 -6.42 4.72 5.72
CA VAL A 403 -5.92 5.67 4.70
C VAL A 403 -5.59 5.03 3.36
N GLU A 404 -5.71 3.69 3.23
CA GLU A 404 -5.23 2.92 2.07
C GLU A 404 -5.86 3.39 0.75
N ASP A 405 -7.18 3.58 0.73
CA ASP A 405 -7.91 4.06 -0.45
C ASP A 405 -7.58 5.51 -0.80
N ILE A 406 -7.04 6.29 0.14
CA ILE A 406 -6.70 7.71 -0.06
C ILE A 406 -5.28 7.87 -0.62
N ILE A 407 -4.39 6.90 -0.38
CA ILE A 407 -2.98 6.95 -0.80
C ILE A 407 -2.82 7.28 -2.30
N PRO A 408 -3.54 6.65 -3.25
CA PRO A 408 -3.42 7.00 -4.67
C PRO A 408 -3.66 8.49 -4.96
N HIS A 409 -4.53 9.16 -4.21
CA HIS A 409 -4.80 10.59 -4.38
C HIS A 409 -3.69 11.47 -3.81
N VAL A 410 -3.05 11.05 -2.72
CA VAL A 410 -1.84 11.69 -2.19
C VAL A 410 -0.68 11.55 -3.20
N GLU A 411 -0.55 10.39 -3.85
CA GLU A 411 0.42 10.16 -4.93
C GLU A 411 0.17 11.07 -6.14
N GLU A 412 -1.09 11.17 -6.58
CA GLU A 412 -1.49 12.08 -7.67
C GLU A 412 -1.13 13.53 -7.34
N VAL A 413 -1.37 14.00 -6.10
CA VAL A 413 -0.97 15.34 -5.67
C VAL A 413 0.55 15.51 -5.67
N ALA A 414 1.30 14.54 -5.13
CA ALA A 414 2.75 14.59 -5.07
C ALA A 414 3.42 14.59 -6.47
N ILE A 415 2.76 13.99 -7.47
CA ILE A 415 3.32 13.84 -8.82
C ILE A 415 2.78 14.91 -9.78
N ALA A 416 1.46 14.97 -9.94
CA ALA A 416 0.78 15.73 -10.99
C ALA A 416 0.39 17.15 -10.57
N LEU A 417 0.14 17.38 -9.27
CA LEU A 417 -0.30 18.69 -8.76
C LEU A 417 0.74 19.39 -7.88
N ARG A 418 1.99 18.92 -7.89
CA ARG A 418 3.08 19.45 -7.04
C ARG A 418 3.32 20.96 -7.19
N ASP A 419 3.09 21.52 -8.38
CA ASP A 419 3.30 22.94 -8.64
C ASP A 419 2.27 23.82 -7.93
N TYR A 420 1.15 23.23 -7.49
CA TYR A 420 0.08 23.88 -6.73
C TYR A 420 0.25 23.76 -5.22
N LEU A 421 1.25 23.01 -4.75
CA LEU A 421 1.62 22.97 -3.33
C LEU A 421 2.31 24.28 -2.93
N SER A 422 1.95 24.76 -1.74
CA SER A 422 2.68 25.84 -1.08
C SER A 422 4.10 25.39 -0.75
N GLU A 423 5.02 26.32 -0.55
CA GLU A 423 6.37 25.99 -0.10
C GLU A 423 6.34 25.22 1.23
N ALA A 424 5.51 25.64 2.19
CA ALA A 424 5.36 24.99 3.49
C ALA A 424 4.89 23.52 3.38
N ASP A 425 4.00 23.25 2.43
CA ASP A 425 3.36 21.94 2.28
C ASP A 425 4.07 21.03 1.29
N PHE A 426 5.05 21.54 0.54
CA PHE A 426 5.65 20.84 -0.61
C PHE A 426 6.17 19.44 -0.28
N ILE A 427 6.77 19.28 0.90
CA ILE A 427 7.38 18.00 1.33
C ILE A 427 6.37 17.05 1.99
N THR A 428 5.22 17.55 2.43
CA THR A 428 4.29 16.82 3.30
C THR A 428 3.69 15.58 2.63
N PRO A 429 3.17 15.65 1.38
CA PRO A 429 2.65 14.46 0.69
C PRO A 429 3.69 13.35 0.58
N PHE A 430 4.93 13.69 0.20
CA PHE A 430 6.00 12.70 0.09
C PHE A 430 6.38 12.07 1.44
N GLN A 431 6.38 12.86 2.52
CA GLN A 431 6.65 12.36 3.86
C GLN A 431 5.54 11.43 4.35
N GLY A 432 4.28 11.77 4.12
CA GLY A 432 3.14 10.91 4.43
C GLY A 432 3.23 9.57 3.69
N LEU A 433 3.52 9.61 2.38
CA LEU A 433 3.74 8.40 1.58
C LEU A 433 4.91 7.57 2.09
N GLY A 434 6.04 8.20 2.40
CA GLY A 434 7.20 7.53 3.00
C GLY A 434 6.84 6.79 4.29
N ARG A 435 6.15 7.46 5.21
CA ARG A 435 5.67 6.88 6.48
C ARG A 435 4.66 5.75 6.29
N PHE A 436 3.73 5.90 5.34
CA PHE A 436 2.75 4.86 5.01
C PHE A 436 3.45 3.58 4.57
N TYR A 437 4.37 3.68 3.60
CA TYR A 437 5.09 2.52 3.09
C TYR A 437 6.09 1.95 4.11
N GLU A 438 6.75 2.77 4.93
CA GLU A 438 7.54 2.30 6.08
C GLU A 438 6.68 1.50 7.07
N GLY A 439 5.49 2.02 7.40
CA GLY A 439 4.54 1.37 8.30
C GLY A 439 4.06 0.01 7.80
N LYS A 440 3.86 -0.14 6.49
CA LYS A 440 3.55 -1.44 5.86
C LYS A 440 4.77 -2.38 5.78
N GLY A 441 5.96 -1.94 6.19
CA GLY A 441 7.23 -2.68 6.05
C GLY A 441 7.80 -2.67 4.62
N LEU A 442 7.28 -1.82 3.73
CA LEU A 442 7.67 -1.71 2.32
C LEU A 442 8.78 -0.66 2.13
N TYR A 443 9.94 -0.90 2.73
CA TYR A 443 11.06 0.06 2.77
C TYR A 443 11.57 0.52 1.40
N SER A 444 11.48 -0.34 0.36
CA SER A 444 11.85 0.03 -1.01
C SER A 444 10.88 1.04 -1.64
N GLN A 445 9.59 0.94 -1.32
CA GLN A 445 8.60 1.92 -1.78
C GLN A 445 8.77 3.25 -1.04
N ALA A 446 9.03 3.21 0.27
CA ALA A 446 9.34 4.41 1.04
C ALA A 446 10.58 5.15 0.51
N GLU A 447 11.64 4.43 0.14
CA GLU A 447 12.85 4.99 -0.47
C GLU A 447 12.54 5.80 -1.74
N ILE A 448 11.66 5.29 -2.61
CA ILE A 448 11.25 5.98 -3.84
C ILE A 448 10.66 7.36 -3.51
N TRP A 449 9.78 7.44 -2.53
CA TRP A 449 9.12 8.68 -2.14
C TRP A 449 10.07 9.70 -1.50
N TYR A 450 10.94 9.27 -0.58
CA TYR A 450 11.92 10.18 0.01
C TYR A 450 12.97 10.66 -0.98
N LYS A 451 13.43 9.78 -1.87
CA LYS A 451 14.38 10.15 -2.93
C LYS A 451 13.75 11.15 -3.87
N ARG A 452 12.52 10.89 -4.32
CA ARG A 452 11.77 11.81 -5.18
C ARG A 452 11.56 13.16 -4.50
N CYS A 453 11.20 13.17 -3.22
CA CYS A 453 11.04 14.41 -2.44
C CYS A 453 12.33 15.24 -2.42
N ARG A 454 13.46 14.61 -2.09
CA ARG A 454 14.77 15.26 -2.07
C ARG A 454 15.13 15.84 -3.44
N ASP A 455 15.03 15.02 -4.49
CA ASP A 455 15.41 15.42 -5.85
C ASP A 455 14.54 16.57 -6.35
N GLN A 456 13.23 16.56 -6.05
CA GLN A 456 12.31 17.64 -6.41
C GLN A 456 12.52 18.91 -5.59
N VAL A 457 12.88 18.79 -4.29
CA VAL A 457 13.25 19.95 -3.47
C VAL A 457 14.54 20.60 -4.00
N GLU A 458 15.53 19.80 -4.38
CA GLU A 458 16.78 20.27 -4.97
C GLU A 458 16.52 20.99 -6.31
N GLU A 459 15.66 20.42 -7.16
CA GLU A 459 15.26 21.02 -8.45
C GLU A 459 14.49 22.34 -8.28
N ARG A 460 13.51 22.38 -7.37
CA ARG A 460 12.59 23.53 -7.23
C ARG A 460 13.17 24.68 -6.41
N PHE A 461 13.88 24.38 -5.33
CA PHE A 461 14.35 25.39 -4.36
C PHE A 461 15.87 25.57 -4.32
N GLY A 462 16.61 24.67 -4.96
CA GLY A 462 18.08 24.73 -5.06
C GLY A 462 18.83 24.02 -3.93
N ALA A 463 20.14 23.92 -4.11
CA ALA A 463 21.05 23.11 -3.28
C ALA A 463 21.30 23.65 -1.86
N GLU A 464 20.88 24.89 -1.56
CA GLU A 464 21.05 25.53 -0.26
C GLU A 464 19.70 25.78 0.43
N HIS A 465 18.62 25.12 0.01
CA HIS A 465 17.32 25.29 0.67
C HIS A 465 17.21 24.48 1.97
N PHE A 466 16.52 25.01 2.99
CA PHE A 466 16.33 24.34 4.28
C PHE A 466 15.66 22.96 4.15
N TYR A 467 14.68 22.83 3.24
CA TYR A 467 14.05 21.53 2.98
C TYR A 467 14.97 20.49 2.38
N LEU A 468 16.05 20.89 1.72
CA LEU A 468 17.00 19.91 1.22
C LEU A 468 17.71 19.20 2.38
N ALA A 469 17.97 19.91 3.49
CA ALA A 469 18.49 19.29 4.70
C ALA A 469 17.47 18.31 5.31
N ARG A 470 16.19 18.72 5.44
CA ARG A 470 15.13 17.86 6.00
C ARG A 470 14.90 16.61 5.15
N THR A 471 14.79 16.76 3.84
CA THR A 471 14.57 15.62 2.92
C THR A 471 15.79 14.71 2.82
N SER A 472 17.01 15.25 2.87
CA SER A 472 18.24 14.45 2.95
C SER A 472 18.33 13.67 4.25
N ASN A 473 17.94 14.25 5.40
CA ASN A 473 17.86 13.52 6.68
C ASN A 473 16.86 12.35 6.60
N ASN A 474 15.67 12.56 6.02
CA ASN A 474 14.68 11.49 5.88
C ASN A 474 15.18 10.36 4.97
N LEU A 475 15.79 10.70 3.82
CA LEU A 475 16.37 9.70 2.92
C LEU A 475 17.58 8.99 3.54
N ALA A 476 18.37 9.67 4.37
CA ALA A 476 19.45 9.05 5.12
C ALA A 476 18.90 8.06 6.16
N SER A 477 17.80 8.40 6.83
CA SER A 477 17.15 7.55 7.81
C SER A 477 16.64 6.24 7.20
N ILE A 478 16.02 6.29 6.02
CA ILE A 478 15.58 5.06 5.34
C ILE A 478 16.77 4.19 4.89
N TYR A 479 17.85 4.79 4.40
CA TYR A 479 19.07 4.04 4.08
C TYR A 479 19.72 3.44 5.33
N GLN A 480 19.68 4.14 6.46
CA GLN A 480 20.13 3.59 7.74
C GLN A 480 19.27 2.39 8.16
N ALA A 481 17.93 2.49 8.07
CA ALA A 481 17.01 1.41 8.41
C ALA A 481 17.20 0.17 7.52
N GLN A 482 17.65 0.35 6.28
CA GLN A 482 18.01 -0.72 5.35
C GLN A 482 19.48 -1.19 5.46
N GLY A 483 20.25 -0.72 6.44
CA GLY A 483 21.66 -1.07 6.61
C GLY A 483 22.58 -0.58 5.47
N GLN A 484 22.14 0.40 4.69
CA GLN A 484 22.89 1.04 3.59
C GLN A 484 23.66 2.28 4.08
N TYR A 485 24.47 2.11 5.12
CA TYR A 485 25.10 3.24 5.81
C TYR A 485 26.02 4.10 4.93
N SER A 486 26.66 3.51 3.92
CA SER A 486 27.49 4.24 2.95
C SER A 486 26.69 5.22 2.08
N LYS A 487 25.38 5.00 1.90
CA LYS A 487 24.48 5.95 1.25
C LYS A 487 23.90 6.98 2.23
N ALA A 488 23.69 6.61 3.50
CA ALA A 488 23.17 7.50 4.53
C ALA A 488 24.17 8.59 4.95
N GLU A 489 25.45 8.22 5.12
CA GLU A 489 26.50 9.15 5.58
C GLU A 489 26.62 10.45 4.77
N PRO A 490 26.75 10.42 3.42
CA PRO A 490 26.86 11.66 2.64
C PRO A 490 25.61 12.55 2.77
N LEU A 491 24.42 11.96 2.93
CA LEU A 491 23.18 12.70 3.08
C LEU A 491 23.08 13.40 4.45
N TYR A 492 23.43 12.71 5.54
CA TYR A 492 23.51 13.36 6.86
C TYR A 492 24.56 14.47 6.91
N LYS A 493 25.73 14.25 6.27
CA LYS A 493 26.76 15.30 6.12
C LYS A 493 26.25 16.48 5.31
N GLN A 494 25.56 16.24 4.20
CA GLN A 494 24.96 17.30 3.39
C GLN A 494 23.93 18.10 4.20
N ALA A 495 23.03 17.44 4.93
CA ALA A 495 22.03 18.10 5.76
C ALA A 495 22.67 18.94 6.88
N LEU A 496 23.72 18.44 7.52
CA LEU A 496 24.49 19.18 8.53
C LEU A 496 25.15 20.44 7.93
N GLU A 497 25.76 20.32 6.75
CA GLU A 497 26.43 21.44 6.08
C GLU A 497 25.43 22.54 5.65
N ILE A 498 24.28 22.15 5.09
CA ILE A 498 23.21 23.09 4.73
C ILE A 498 22.73 23.85 5.98
N ARG A 499 22.44 23.13 7.09
CA ARG A 499 21.99 23.77 8.34
C ARG A 499 23.05 24.69 8.94
N ARG A 500 24.33 24.32 8.91
CA ARG A 500 25.45 25.19 9.35
C ARG A 500 25.60 26.47 8.53
N LYS A 501 25.28 26.44 7.23
CA LYS A 501 25.35 27.61 6.36
C LYS A 501 24.15 28.55 6.54
N LEU A 502 22.95 27.98 6.64
CA LEU A 502 21.70 28.75 6.68
C LEU A 502 21.36 29.30 8.07
N LEU A 503 21.76 28.59 9.11
CA LEU A 503 21.46 28.90 10.49
C LEU A 503 22.73 29.46 11.15
N GLU A 504 22.57 30.25 12.22
CA GLU A 504 23.72 30.56 13.08
C GLU A 504 24.39 29.25 13.53
N GLN A 505 25.72 29.26 13.73
CA GLN A 505 26.47 28.04 14.05
C GLN A 505 25.90 27.27 15.25
N GLU A 506 25.24 27.98 16.18
CA GLU A 506 24.52 27.43 17.31
C GLU A 506 23.00 27.49 17.02
N HIS A 507 22.41 26.38 16.55
CA HIS A 507 20.97 26.26 16.31
C HIS A 507 20.46 24.84 16.65
N PRO A 508 19.24 24.66 17.18
CA PRO A 508 18.70 23.34 17.54
C PRO A 508 18.76 22.30 16.41
N ASP A 509 18.39 22.68 15.19
CA ASP A 509 18.45 21.80 14.01
C ASP A 509 19.88 21.36 13.66
N THR A 510 20.89 22.20 13.93
CA THR A 510 22.29 21.81 13.74
C THR A 510 22.69 20.76 14.76
N ALA A 511 22.25 20.90 16.02
CA ALA A 511 22.43 19.88 17.05
C ALA A 511 21.72 18.56 16.71
N GLU A 512 20.51 18.63 16.14
CA GLU A 512 19.77 17.46 15.64
C GLU A 512 20.56 16.73 14.53
N SER A 513 21.10 17.46 13.55
CA SER A 513 21.92 16.85 12.49
C SER A 513 23.20 16.20 13.02
N LEU A 514 23.83 16.81 14.04
CA LEU A 514 24.98 16.21 14.72
C LEU A 514 24.58 14.91 15.41
N ASN A 515 23.45 14.88 16.12
CA ASN A 515 22.93 13.67 16.77
C ASN A 515 22.64 12.56 15.75
N ASN A 516 22.01 12.88 14.61
CA ASN A 516 21.69 11.89 13.58
C ASN A 516 22.96 11.30 12.92
N LEU A 517 23.95 12.13 12.63
CA LEU A 517 25.24 11.64 12.11
C LEU A 517 26.01 10.83 13.17
N ALA A 518 25.97 11.25 14.43
CA ALA A 518 26.55 10.50 15.54
C ALA A 518 25.90 9.12 15.70
N LEU A 519 24.56 9.05 15.57
CA LEU A 519 23.80 7.81 15.63
C LEU A 519 24.19 6.86 14.48
N LEU A 520 24.35 7.39 13.26
CA LEU A 520 24.86 6.59 12.13
C LEU A 520 26.25 6.01 12.43
N TYR A 521 27.17 6.82 12.96
CA TYR A 521 28.51 6.35 13.33
C TYR A 521 28.47 5.33 14.47
N ASN A 522 27.54 5.47 15.42
CA ASN A 522 27.31 4.47 16.45
C ASN A 522 26.89 3.12 15.82
N TYR A 523 25.92 3.12 14.91
CA TYR A 523 25.51 1.91 14.17
C TYR A 523 26.62 1.31 13.27
N GLN A 524 27.60 2.12 12.85
CA GLN A 524 28.79 1.65 12.14
C GLN A 524 29.92 1.20 13.07
N GLY A 525 29.75 1.26 14.39
CA GLY A 525 30.80 0.93 15.37
C GLY A 525 31.95 1.96 15.42
N ARG A 526 31.78 3.13 14.80
CA ARG A 526 32.75 4.23 14.77
C ARG A 526 32.56 5.12 16.00
N TYR A 527 32.76 4.51 17.17
CA TYR A 527 32.36 5.08 18.45
C TYR A 527 33.07 6.38 18.82
N GLU A 528 34.34 6.55 18.47
CA GLU A 528 35.09 7.79 18.73
C GLU A 528 34.51 8.98 17.95
N GLU A 529 34.13 8.75 16.69
CA GLU A 529 33.51 9.78 15.85
C GLU A 529 32.09 10.12 16.33
N ALA A 530 31.32 9.10 16.74
CA ALA A 530 30.01 9.30 17.35
C ALA A 530 30.11 10.12 18.66
N GLU A 531 31.08 9.80 19.52
CA GLU A 531 31.28 10.48 20.81
C GLU A 531 31.57 11.96 20.61
N LEU A 532 32.45 12.30 19.67
CA LEU A 532 32.78 13.68 19.34
C LEU A 532 31.53 14.46 18.93
N LEU A 533 30.70 13.90 18.06
CA LEU A 533 29.51 14.57 17.55
C LEU A 533 28.40 14.70 18.60
N TYR A 534 28.17 13.67 19.43
CA TYR A 534 27.23 13.77 20.55
C TYR A 534 27.65 14.82 21.57
N LYS A 535 28.94 14.91 21.90
CA LYS A 535 29.47 15.97 22.78
C LYS A 535 29.27 17.36 22.19
N GLN A 536 29.53 17.54 20.88
CA GLN A 536 29.25 18.81 20.20
C GLN A 536 27.77 19.20 20.26
N ALA A 537 26.86 18.25 20.01
CA ALA A 537 25.42 18.49 20.09
C ALA A 537 24.96 18.84 21.52
N LEU A 538 25.49 18.12 22.52
CA LEU A 538 25.23 18.38 23.94
C LEU A 538 25.69 19.78 24.35
N ASP A 539 26.92 20.16 24.01
CA ASP A 539 27.48 21.47 24.33
C ASP A 539 26.71 22.61 23.64
N MET A 540 26.26 22.38 22.40
CA MET A 540 25.41 23.34 21.67
C MET A 540 24.06 23.53 22.36
N ARG A 541 23.36 22.44 22.69
CA ARG A 541 22.06 22.51 23.40
C ARG A 541 22.20 23.14 24.79
N ARG A 542 23.30 22.86 25.50
CA ARG A 542 23.61 23.51 26.79
C ARG A 542 23.74 25.03 26.64
N LYS A 543 24.43 25.51 25.61
CA LYS A 543 24.56 26.96 25.37
C LYS A 543 23.23 27.62 24.98
N LEU A 544 22.42 26.94 24.16
CA LEU A 544 21.15 27.47 23.66
C LEU A 544 20.07 27.52 24.74
N PHE A 545 20.00 26.50 25.60
CA PHE A 545 18.87 26.32 26.52
C PHE A 545 19.23 26.32 28.00
N GLY A 546 20.53 26.32 28.34
CA GLY A 546 21.02 26.15 29.71
C GLY A 546 21.03 24.68 30.16
N GLU A 547 21.24 24.47 31.46
CA GLU A 547 21.39 23.13 32.07
C GLU A 547 20.05 22.41 32.36
N GLU A 548 18.93 23.13 32.29
CA GLU A 548 17.60 22.64 32.68
C GLU A 548 16.65 22.64 31.49
N HIS A 549 16.95 21.80 30.48
CA HIS A 549 16.12 21.68 29.28
C HIS A 549 15.90 20.22 28.84
N PRO A 550 14.69 19.83 28.41
CA PRO A 550 14.40 18.45 27.98
C PRO A 550 15.28 17.94 26.84
N ASP A 551 15.74 18.82 25.93
CA ASP A 551 16.63 18.44 24.82
C ASP A 551 18.06 18.15 25.29
N LEU A 552 18.49 18.74 26.40
CA LEU A 552 19.77 18.42 27.02
C LEU A 552 19.72 17.00 27.59
N ALA A 553 18.62 16.64 28.25
CA ALA A 553 18.37 15.27 28.74
C ALA A 553 18.38 14.24 27.59
N GLU A 554 17.84 14.58 26.42
CA GLU A 554 17.93 13.72 25.23
C GLU A 554 19.38 13.53 24.77
N SER A 555 20.18 14.61 24.69
CA SER A 555 21.60 14.50 24.33
C SER A 555 22.42 13.68 25.33
N LEU A 556 22.15 13.84 26.63
CA LEU A 556 22.77 13.02 27.68
C LEU A 556 22.40 11.54 27.52
N SER A 557 21.14 11.25 27.20
CA SER A 557 20.67 9.88 26.92
C SER A 557 21.39 9.27 25.72
N ASN A 558 21.53 10.02 24.62
CA ASN A 558 22.21 9.52 23.42
C ASN A 558 23.69 9.21 23.67
N LEU A 559 24.38 10.06 24.43
CA LEU A 559 25.76 9.82 24.84
C LEU A 559 25.87 8.61 25.79
N ALA A 560 24.90 8.42 26.68
CA ALA A 560 24.82 7.27 27.57
C ALA A 560 24.64 5.95 26.80
N TRP A 561 23.75 5.92 25.80
CA TRP A 561 23.59 4.78 24.90
C TRP A 561 24.89 4.45 24.17
N LEU A 562 25.59 5.45 23.64
CA LEU A 562 26.91 5.23 23.03
C LEU A 562 27.92 4.62 24.02
N TYR A 563 27.98 5.11 25.26
CA TYR A 563 28.86 4.54 26.28
C TYR A 563 28.47 3.11 26.65
N GLN A 564 27.17 2.78 26.66
CA GLN A 564 26.72 1.41 26.82
C GLN A 564 27.20 0.52 25.66
N ASP A 565 27.09 0.98 24.42
CA ASP A 565 27.53 0.24 23.22
C ASP A 565 29.06 0.04 23.19
N GLN A 566 29.82 0.98 23.75
CA GLN A 566 31.26 0.85 23.98
C GLN A 566 31.64 -0.10 25.14
N GLY A 567 30.67 -0.57 25.93
CA GLY A 567 30.89 -1.35 27.15
C GLY A 567 31.33 -0.52 28.37
N ARG A 568 31.26 0.82 28.29
CA ARG A 568 31.58 1.77 29.37
C ARG A 568 30.36 2.00 30.27
N TYR A 569 29.91 0.93 30.93
CA TYR A 569 28.63 0.91 31.62
C TYR A 569 28.51 1.88 32.80
N GLU A 570 29.61 2.16 33.52
CA GLU A 570 29.61 3.10 34.65
C GLU A 570 29.35 4.54 34.18
N GLU A 571 29.93 4.93 33.05
CA GLU A 571 29.72 6.25 32.46
C GLU A 571 28.31 6.37 31.87
N ALA A 572 27.81 5.31 31.24
CA ALA A 572 26.42 5.24 30.77
C ALA A 572 25.43 5.38 31.94
N GLU A 573 25.63 4.64 33.03
CA GLU A 573 24.78 4.71 34.22
C GLU A 573 24.73 6.12 34.81
N SER A 574 25.89 6.77 34.96
CA SER A 574 25.96 8.14 35.47
C SER A 574 25.13 9.12 34.63
N LEU A 575 25.24 9.03 33.29
CA LEU A 575 24.48 9.90 32.38
C LEU A 575 22.98 9.57 32.34
N PHE A 576 22.60 8.30 32.41
CA PHE A 576 21.19 7.90 32.49
C PHE A 576 20.54 8.34 33.81
N LEU A 577 21.25 8.26 34.94
CA LEU A 577 20.77 8.77 36.23
C LEU A 577 20.59 10.28 36.20
N GLN A 578 21.57 11.02 35.66
CA GLN A 578 21.45 12.48 35.47
C GLN A 578 20.26 12.84 34.58
N THR A 579 20.05 12.09 33.49
CA THR A 579 18.89 12.26 32.60
C THR A 579 17.58 12.04 33.35
N LEU A 580 17.47 10.96 34.13
CA LEU A 580 16.25 10.64 34.89
C LEU A 580 15.96 11.75 35.92
N GLU A 581 16.97 12.18 36.67
CA GLU A 581 16.83 13.25 37.67
C GLU A 581 16.38 14.56 37.01
N MET A 582 16.96 14.93 35.87
CA MET A 582 16.54 16.11 35.11
C MET A 582 15.10 16.00 34.64
N ARG A 583 14.70 14.86 34.05
CA ARG A 583 13.32 14.64 33.59
C ARG A 583 12.31 14.63 34.75
N GLN A 584 12.66 14.07 35.90
CA GLN A 584 11.81 14.10 37.10
C GLN A 584 11.63 15.51 37.68
N ARG A 585 12.61 16.40 37.51
CA ARG A 585 12.50 17.81 37.92
C ARG A 585 11.69 18.65 36.94
N LEU A 586 11.78 18.35 35.64
CA LEU A 586 11.19 19.16 34.56
C LEU A 586 9.80 18.72 34.11
N LEU A 587 9.43 17.46 34.34
CA LEU A 587 8.23 16.84 33.78
C LEU A 587 7.34 16.26 34.88
N ASP A 588 6.06 16.13 34.59
CA ASP A 588 5.12 15.43 35.47
C ASP A 588 5.55 13.97 35.69
N ALA A 589 5.26 13.43 36.88
CA ALA A 589 5.67 12.07 37.26
C ALA A 589 5.17 10.98 36.29
N ASN A 590 4.07 11.25 35.57
CA ASN A 590 3.46 10.35 34.59
C ASN A 590 3.89 10.64 33.14
N HIS A 591 5.01 11.32 32.92
CA HIS A 591 5.46 11.70 31.58
C HIS A 591 6.22 10.55 30.87
N LEU A 592 5.95 10.35 29.57
CA LEU A 592 6.57 9.32 28.71
C LEU A 592 8.11 9.24 28.84
N ARG A 593 8.78 10.39 28.70
CA ARG A 593 10.24 10.51 28.85
C ARG A 593 10.80 9.95 30.17
N ILE A 594 10.03 9.91 31.26
CA ILE A 594 10.45 9.28 32.52
C ILE A 594 10.44 7.75 32.37
N ALA A 595 9.42 7.19 31.72
CA ALA A 595 9.36 5.76 31.39
C ALA A 595 10.56 5.35 30.54
N ASP A 596 10.91 6.16 29.53
CA ASP A 596 12.08 5.91 28.67
C ASP A 596 13.40 5.90 29.45
N SER A 597 13.54 6.78 30.46
CA SER A 597 14.71 6.79 31.34
C SER A 597 14.79 5.54 32.21
N PHE A 598 13.67 5.07 32.75
CA PHE A 598 13.64 3.79 33.46
C PHE A 598 14.01 2.63 32.53
N ASN A 599 13.47 2.60 31.31
CA ASN A 599 13.81 1.56 30.33
C ASN A 599 15.31 1.56 29.99
N ALA A 600 15.91 2.75 29.81
CA ALA A 600 17.33 2.90 29.53
C ALA A 600 18.23 2.45 30.71
N LEU A 601 17.88 2.82 31.95
CA LEU A 601 18.57 2.34 33.15
C LEU A 601 18.43 0.82 33.32
N GLY A 602 17.24 0.27 33.03
CA GLY A 602 16.99 -1.17 33.02
C GLY A 602 17.93 -1.90 32.07
N SER A 603 18.12 -1.38 30.86
CA SER A 603 19.10 -1.88 29.88
C SER A 603 20.52 -1.78 30.39
N CYS A 604 20.92 -0.64 30.95
CA CYS A 604 22.26 -0.44 31.47
C CYS A 604 22.58 -1.48 32.58
N TYR A 605 21.66 -1.66 33.53
CA TYR A 605 21.81 -2.67 34.58
C TYR A 605 21.81 -4.10 34.05
N TYR A 606 21.02 -4.40 33.02
CA TYR A 606 21.04 -5.70 32.36
C TYR A 606 22.43 -6.02 31.80
N HIS A 607 23.05 -5.08 31.06
CA HIS A 607 24.38 -5.27 30.50
C HIS A 607 25.50 -5.35 31.56
N GLN A 608 25.29 -4.72 32.72
CA GLN A 608 26.15 -4.90 33.91
C GLN A 608 25.90 -6.23 34.65
N LYS A 609 24.97 -7.07 34.21
CA LYS A 609 24.50 -8.30 34.89
C LYS A 609 23.88 -8.04 36.27
N ARG A 610 23.41 -6.83 36.51
CA ARG A 610 22.70 -6.37 37.72
C ARG A 610 21.20 -6.59 37.53
N TYR A 611 20.82 -7.86 37.40
CA TYR A 611 19.47 -8.24 36.98
C TYR A 611 18.37 -7.82 37.96
N GLN A 612 18.67 -7.65 39.26
CA GLN A 612 17.68 -7.20 40.25
C GLN A 612 17.35 -5.72 40.07
N GLU A 613 18.35 -4.86 39.88
CA GLU A 613 18.13 -3.45 39.58
C GLU A 613 17.50 -3.26 38.20
N SER A 614 17.91 -4.06 37.21
CA SER A 614 17.30 -4.08 35.87
C SER A 614 15.80 -4.40 35.93
N GLU A 615 15.42 -5.46 36.64
CA GLU A 615 14.01 -5.84 36.86
C GLU A 615 13.21 -4.69 37.47
N LYS A 616 13.74 -4.02 38.50
CA LYS A 616 13.07 -2.88 39.14
C LYS A 616 12.80 -1.75 38.15
N MET A 617 13.79 -1.38 37.35
CA MET A 617 13.66 -0.29 36.39
C MET A 617 12.68 -0.64 35.26
N TYR A 618 12.75 -1.85 34.69
CA TYR A 618 11.80 -2.26 33.65
C TYR A 618 10.37 -2.39 34.17
N LEU A 619 10.15 -2.80 35.42
CA LEU A 619 8.82 -2.78 36.03
C LEU A 619 8.28 -1.35 36.17
N GLN A 620 9.11 -0.39 36.56
CA GLN A 620 8.71 1.02 36.62
C GLN A 620 8.34 1.57 35.23
N ALA A 621 9.16 1.27 34.22
CA ALA A 621 8.87 1.65 32.83
C ALA A 621 7.54 1.02 32.34
N LEU A 622 7.39 -0.30 32.51
CA LEU A 622 6.21 -1.05 32.07
C LEU A 622 4.91 -0.53 32.70
N ASN A 623 4.92 -0.25 34.01
CA ASN A 623 3.75 0.28 34.70
C ASN A 623 3.39 1.67 34.17
N LEU A 624 4.38 2.55 33.98
CA LEU A 624 4.14 3.89 33.47
C LEU A 624 3.62 3.89 32.02
N TYR A 625 4.18 3.04 31.15
CA TYR A 625 3.64 2.86 29.80
C TYR A 625 2.20 2.36 29.79
N LYS A 626 1.83 1.45 30.70
CA LYS A 626 0.45 0.98 30.84
C LYS A 626 -0.50 2.06 31.36
N GLU A 627 -0.05 2.89 32.29
CA GLU A 627 -0.84 4.04 32.77
C GLU A 627 -1.08 5.08 31.66
N LEU A 628 -0.07 5.30 30.80
CA LEU A 628 -0.15 6.27 29.71
C LEU A 628 -0.99 5.81 28.52
N PHE A 629 -0.86 4.55 28.12
CA PHE A 629 -1.37 4.06 26.83
C PHE A 629 -2.30 2.85 26.94
N GLY A 630 -2.49 2.32 28.15
CA GLY A 630 -3.18 1.04 28.35
C GLY A 630 -2.32 -0.17 27.96
N ASP A 631 -2.92 -1.35 27.96
CA ASP A 631 -2.19 -2.62 27.77
C ASP A 631 -1.76 -2.92 26.33
N LYS A 632 -2.38 -2.26 25.34
CA LYS A 632 -2.20 -2.55 23.90
C LYS A 632 -1.42 -1.44 23.20
N HIS A 633 -0.19 -1.21 23.65
CA HIS A 633 0.71 -0.20 23.07
C HIS A 633 2.10 -0.76 22.77
N ARG A 634 2.77 -0.17 21.77
CA ARG A 634 4.12 -0.58 21.34
C ARG A 634 5.11 -0.58 22.51
N ASP A 635 5.11 0.48 23.31
CA ASP A 635 6.06 0.62 24.43
C ASP A 635 5.81 -0.38 25.56
N VAL A 636 4.55 -0.78 25.76
CA VAL A 636 4.19 -1.86 26.71
C VAL A 636 4.75 -3.19 26.22
N ALA A 637 4.64 -3.48 24.92
CA ALA A 637 5.24 -4.68 24.33
C ALA A 637 6.78 -4.66 24.43
N MET A 638 7.41 -3.52 24.15
CA MET A 638 8.86 -3.34 24.28
C MET A 638 9.33 -3.59 25.72
N ALA A 639 8.73 -2.90 26.71
CA ALA A 639 9.12 -3.07 28.11
C ALA A 639 8.84 -4.49 28.64
N SER A 640 7.77 -5.13 28.17
CA SER A 640 7.47 -6.54 28.49
C SER A 640 8.54 -7.48 27.93
N ASN A 641 8.98 -7.25 26.69
CA ASN A 641 10.08 -8.02 26.08
C ASN A 641 11.38 -7.85 26.89
N SER A 642 11.73 -6.62 27.24
CA SER A 642 12.94 -6.34 28.02
C SER A 642 12.90 -6.99 29.41
N LEU A 643 11.76 -6.89 30.11
CA LEU A 643 11.58 -7.54 31.41
C LEU A 643 11.67 -9.08 31.30
N ALA A 644 11.12 -9.66 30.25
CA ALA A 644 11.20 -11.10 30.02
C ALA A 644 12.63 -11.59 29.81
N LEU A 645 13.48 -10.81 29.12
CA LEU A 645 14.91 -11.12 29.00
C LEU A 645 15.60 -11.18 30.36
N VAL A 646 15.29 -10.23 31.26
CA VAL A 646 15.79 -10.26 32.65
C VAL A 646 15.34 -11.53 33.38
N TYR A 647 14.09 -11.93 33.21
CA TYR A 647 13.57 -13.17 33.80
C TYR A 647 14.26 -14.41 33.24
N SER A 648 14.55 -14.46 31.93
CA SER A 648 15.31 -15.57 31.32
C SER A 648 16.70 -15.69 31.95
N GLU A 649 17.43 -14.58 32.09
CA GLU A 649 18.77 -14.55 32.70
C GLU A 649 18.76 -14.95 34.19
N GLN A 650 17.64 -14.70 34.89
CA GLN A 650 17.44 -15.15 36.27
C GLN A 650 16.93 -16.61 36.38
N GLY A 651 16.72 -17.31 35.25
CA GLY A 651 16.14 -18.66 35.21
C GLY A 651 14.63 -18.72 35.51
N LYS A 652 13.94 -17.57 35.53
CA LYS A 652 12.49 -17.45 35.76
C LYS A 652 11.69 -17.61 34.45
N TYR A 653 11.94 -18.70 33.71
CA TYR A 653 11.38 -18.90 32.37
C TYR A 653 9.84 -18.90 32.32
N GLU A 654 9.19 -19.49 33.32
CA GLU A 654 7.72 -19.52 33.48
C GLU A 654 7.10 -18.11 33.63
N ALA A 655 7.87 -17.14 34.13
CA ALA A 655 7.44 -15.74 34.20
C ALA A 655 7.77 -14.97 32.92
N ALA A 656 8.79 -15.39 32.17
CA ALA A 656 9.22 -14.76 30.92
C ALA A 656 8.29 -15.10 29.73
N GLU A 657 7.86 -16.35 29.61
CA GLU A 657 7.02 -16.81 28.48
C GLU A 657 5.73 -16.00 28.29
N PRO A 658 4.91 -15.75 29.34
CA PRO A 658 3.68 -14.97 29.17
C PRO A 658 3.96 -13.51 28.78
N LEU A 659 5.07 -12.93 29.23
CA LEU A 659 5.46 -11.56 28.85
C LEU A 659 5.84 -11.47 27.38
N LEU A 660 6.67 -12.40 26.88
CA LEU A 660 7.04 -12.46 25.46
C LEU A 660 5.84 -12.75 24.58
N THR A 661 4.98 -13.68 24.99
CA THR A 661 3.79 -14.06 24.21
C THR A 661 2.81 -12.89 24.10
N LYS A 662 2.54 -12.19 25.21
CA LYS A 662 1.68 -11.00 25.22
C LYS A 662 2.29 -9.86 24.40
N ALA A 663 3.60 -9.62 24.54
CA ALA A 663 4.30 -8.59 23.77
C ALA A 663 4.23 -8.87 22.26
N LEU A 664 4.43 -10.12 21.85
CA LEU A 664 4.35 -10.54 20.46
C LEU A 664 2.92 -10.39 19.90
N GLU A 665 1.89 -10.73 20.68
CA GLU A 665 0.49 -10.52 20.30
C GLU A 665 0.19 -9.03 20.08
N ILE A 666 0.65 -8.16 20.99
CA ILE A 666 0.50 -6.71 20.84
C ILE A 666 1.22 -6.21 19.59
N GLN A 667 2.47 -6.65 19.35
CA GLN A 667 3.24 -6.25 18.16
C GLN A 667 2.55 -6.68 16.86
N LYS A 668 2.06 -7.92 16.79
CA LYS A 668 1.32 -8.43 15.62
C LYS A 668 0.02 -7.66 15.37
N HIS A 669 -0.69 -7.29 16.44
CA HIS A 669 -1.90 -6.49 16.34
C HIS A 669 -1.61 -5.07 15.85
N ILE A 670 -0.55 -4.43 16.35
CA ILE A 670 -0.23 -3.04 16.04
C ILE A 670 0.45 -2.90 14.68
N LEU A 671 1.38 -3.80 14.33
CA LEU A 671 2.29 -3.65 13.18
C LEU A 671 2.00 -4.66 12.07
N GLY A 672 1.11 -5.63 12.32
CA GLY A 672 0.88 -6.77 11.45
C GLY A 672 1.89 -7.89 11.63
N GLU A 673 1.63 -9.03 10.98
CA GLU A 673 2.43 -10.27 11.09
C GLU A 673 3.84 -10.15 10.47
N LYS A 674 4.06 -9.18 9.58
CA LYS A 674 5.27 -9.03 8.78
C LYS A 674 5.95 -7.69 9.06
N HIS A 675 6.63 -7.61 10.20
CA HIS A 675 7.35 -6.39 10.59
C HIS A 675 8.65 -6.74 11.33
N PRO A 676 9.75 -5.97 11.20
CA PRO A 676 11.01 -6.25 11.88
C PRO A 676 10.89 -6.37 13.42
N ASP A 677 10.05 -5.54 14.05
CA ASP A 677 9.79 -5.63 15.51
C ASP A 677 9.13 -6.96 15.92
N VAL A 678 8.27 -7.53 15.08
CA VAL A 678 7.69 -8.88 15.29
C VAL A 678 8.77 -9.94 15.16
N ALA A 679 9.69 -9.81 14.20
CA ALA A 679 10.85 -10.70 14.08
C ALA A 679 11.73 -10.69 15.33
N THR A 680 11.90 -9.51 15.95
CA THR A 680 12.62 -9.37 17.23
C THR A 680 11.89 -10.08 18.37
N GLY A 681 10.57 -9.92 18.49
CA GLY A 681 9.76 -10.65 19.48
C GLY A 681 9.86 -12.18 19.31
N LEU A 682 9.76 -12.67 18.07
CA LEU A 682 9.94 -14.09 17.74
C LEU A 682 11.35 -14.60 18.09
N THR A 683 12.38 -13.77 17.88
CA THR A 683 13.78 -14.11 18.25
C THR A 683 13.92 -14.33 19.74
N ASN A 684 13.33 -13.45 20.55
CA ASN A 684 13.37 -13.55 22.00
C ASN A 684 12.62 -14.79 22.49
N LEU A 685 11.46 -15.10 21.88
CA LEU A 685 10.70 -16.30 22.19
C LEU A 685 11.43 -17.59 21.78
N ALA A 686 12.16 -17.56 20.66
CA ALA A 686 13.02 -18.66 20.22
C ALA A 686 14.12 -18.96 21.23
N ALA A 687 14.80 -17.91 21.71
CA ALA A 687 15.84 -18.02 22.74
C ALA A 687 15.28 -18.58 24.05
N LEU A 688 14.11 -18.11 24.48
CA LEU A 688 13.44 -18.64 25.68
C LEU A 688 13.10 -20.14 25.53
N TYR A 689 12.59 -20.56 24.37
CA TYR A 689 12.31 -21.98 24.13
C TYR A 689 13.57 -22.84 24.05
N GLU A 690 14.69 -22.29 23.59
CA GLU A 690 15.99 -22.95 23.69
C GLU A 690 16.39 -23.15 25.16
N ASP A 691 16.27 -22.11 26.00
CA ASP A 691 16.56 -22.18 27.43
C ASP A 691 15.65 -23.17 28.18
N LEU A 692 14.38 -23.28 27.77
CA LEU A 692 13.42 -24.27 28.27
C LEU A 692 13.67 -25.71 27.74
N GLY A 693 14.62 -25.90 26.84
CA GLY A 693 14.92 -27.19 26.20
C GLY A 693 13.91 -27.62 25.12
N ASN A 694 12.99 -26.74 24.72
CA ASN A 694 12.06 -26.99 23.62
C ASN A 694 12.71 -26.68 22.26
N THR A 695 13.65 -27.53 21.87
CA THR A 695 14.50 -27.34 20.69
C THR A 695 13.73 -27.28 19.39
N THR A 696 12.63 -28.03 19.25
CA THR A 696 11.78 -28.01 18.04
C THR A 696 11.10 -26.67 17.83
N LYS A 697 10.52 -26.08 18.88
CA LYS A 697 9.89 -24.75 18.78
C LYS A 697 10.93 -23.67 18.53
N ALA A 698 12.06 -23.71 19.25
CA ALA A 698 13.15 -22.74 19.09
C ALA A 698 13.69 -22.74 17.65
N GLU A 699 13.98 -23.92 17.09
CA GLU A 699 14.47 -24.06 15.71
C GLU A 699 13.48 -23.50 14.69
N SER A 700 12.19 -23.84 14.82
CA SER A 700 11.14 -23.34 13.94
C SER A 700 11.07 -21.81 13.94
N LEU A 701 11.17 -21.20 15.13
CA LEU A 701 11.11 -19.75 15.26
C LEU A 701 12.37 -19.07 14.70
N TYR A 702 13.56 -19.63 14.92
CA TYR A 702 14.79 -19.06 14.34
C TYR A 702 14.76 -19.08 12.80
N HIS A 703 14.26 -20.15 12.19
CA HIS A 703 14.04 -20.20 10.74
C HIS A 703 13.01 -19.18 10.28
N GLN A 704 11.85 -19.10 10.96
CA GLN A 704 10.81 -18.11 10.64
C GLN A 704 11.34 -16.67 10.69
N VAL A 705 12.14 -16.33 11.70
CA VAL A 705 12.76 -15.00 11.85
C VAL A 705 13.74 -14.72 10.71
N LEU A 706 14.60 -15.70 10.37
CA LEU A 706 15.59 -15.55 9.31
C LEU A 706 14.91 -15.29 7.96
N ASP A 707 13.88 -16.07 7.63
CA ASP A 707 13.12 -15.92 6.38
C ASP A 707 12.39 -14.58 6.35
N MET A 708 11.72 -14.21 7.45
CA MET A 708 11.03 -12.92 7.59
C MET A 708 11.98 -11.73 7.39
N ARG A 709 13.17 -11.74 8.00
CA ARG A 709 14.15 -10.65 7.86
C ARG A 709 14.76 -10.61 6.46
N LYS A 710 14.99 -11.75 5.80
CA LYS A 710 15.45 -11.79 4.41
C LYS A 710 14.45 -11.13 3.47
N GLN A 711 13.17 -11.42 3.66
CA GLN A 711 12.10 -10.91 2.80
C GLN A 711 11.84 -9.41 3.02
N LEU A 712 11.87 -8.95 4.27
CA LEU A 712 11.62 -7.54 4.61
C LEU A 712 12.81 -6.61 4.33
N LEU A 713 14.04 -7.08 4.57
CA LEU A 713 15.24 -6.22 4.60
C LEU A 713 16.27 -6.57 3.51
N GLY A 714 16.10 -7.70 2.83
CA GLY A 714 17.05 -8.24 1.85
C GLY A 714 18.15 -9.08 2.49
N GLU A 715 18.71 -10.02 1.72
CA GLU A 715 19.66 -11.03 2.22
C GLU A 715 20.96 -10.46 2.80
N MET A 716 21.37 -9.28 2.35
CA MET A 716 22.61 -8.63 2.77
C MET A 716 22.41 -7.68 3.96
N HIS A 717 21.24 -7.66 4.60
CA HIS A 717 21.01 -6.79 5.75
C HIS A 717 21.77 -7.27 7.00
N PRO A 718 22.33 -6.37 7.84
CA PRO A 718 22.96 -6.74 9.10
C PRO A 718 22.08 -7.61 10.01
N ASP A 719 20.77 -7.34 10.10
CA ASP A 719 19.85 -8.15 10.92
C ASP A 719 19.64 -9.58 10.40
N VAL A 720 19.79 -9.80 9.10
CA VAL A 720 19.82 -11.16 8.53
C VAL A 720 21.06 -11.89 9.03
N ALA A 721 22.22 -11.21 9.07
CA ALA A 721 23.45 -11.78 9.62
C ALA A 721 23.33 -12.08 11.12
N ILE A 722 22.66 -11.22 11.90
CA ILE A 722 22.38 -11.51 13.31
C ILE A 722 21.47 -12.75 13.46
N SER A 723 20.47 -12.90 12.59
CA SER A 723 19.58 -14.08 12.58
C SER A 723 20.33 -15.35 12.23
N LEU A 724 21.22 -15.28 11.23
CA LEU A 724 22.13 -16.37 10.86
C LEU A 724 23.06 -16.74 12.02
N ASN A 725 23.64 -15.76 12.71
CA ASN A 725 24.46 -15.99 13.90
C ASN A 725 23.66 -16.68 15.03
N ASN A 726 22.42 -16.26 15.27
CA ASN A 726 21.58 -16.87 16.31
C ASN A 726 21.23 -18.33 15.97
N LEU A 727 20.83 -18.60 14.72
CA LEU A 727 20.56 -19.97 14.26
C LEU A 727 21.84 -20.83 14.25
N ALA A 728 23.00 -20.25 13.93
CA ALA A 728 24.29 -20.91 14.01
C ALA A 728 24.65 -21.28 15.45
N LYS A 729 24.43 -20.35 16.39
CA LYS A 729 24.63 -20.58 17.84
C LYS A 729 23.70 -21.68 18.35
N PHE A 730 22.42 -21.66 17.96
CA PHE A 730 21.49 -22.73 18.27
C PHE A 730 22.02 -24.09 17.77
N ASN A 731 22.41 -24.19 16.49
CA ASN A 731 22.96 -25.43 15.94
C ASN A 731 24.28 -25.86 16.63
N TYR A 732 25.13 -24.91 17.01
CA TYR A 732 26.33 -25.16 17.80
C TYR A 732 25.96 -25.80 19.16
N ASN A 733 25.00 -25.25 19.88
CA ASN A 733 24.52 -25.78 21.17
C ASN A 733 23.93 -27.19 21.02
N GLN A 734 23.27 -27.47 19.90
CA GLN A 734 22.77 -28.80 19.53
C GLN A 734 23.85 -29.75 18.98
N LYS A 735 25.13 -29.36 19.00
CA LYS A 735 26.28 -30.10 18.46
C LYS A 735 26.20 -30.39 16.95
N ARG A 736 25.37 -29.63 16.22
CA ARG A 736 25.19 -29.69 14.74
C ARG A 736 26.19 -28.75 14.05
N TYR A 737 27.46 -29.02 14.24
CA TYR A 737 28.57 -28.14 13.80
C TYR A 737 28.67 -27.93 12.29
N GLU A 738 28.40 -28.99 11.52
CA GLU A 738 28.39 -28.90 10.05
C GLU A 738 27.30 -27.96 9.51
N VAL A 739 26.20 -27.78 10.27
CA VAL A 739 25.13 -26.83 9.95
C VAL A 739 25.48 -25.42 10.45
N ALA A 740 26.10 -25.32 11.64
CA ALA A 740 26.46 -24.03 12.22
C ALA A 740 27.56 -23.28 11.44
N LYS A 741 28.54 -24.00 10.89
CA LYS A 741 29.69 -23.42 10.19
C LYS A 741 29.32 -22.53 8.99
N PRO A 742 28.52 -23.00 8.00
CA PRO A 742 28.12 -22.16 6.87
C PRO A 742 27.29 -20.94 7.33
N LEU A 743 26.40 -21.10 8.31
CA LEU A 743 25.60 -20.00 8.85
C LEU A 743 26.46 -18.90 9.48
N TYR A 744 27.43 -19.25 10.32
CA TYR A 744 28.39 -18.29 10.85
C TYR A 744 29.23 -17.63 9.75
N SER A 745 29.65 -18.41 8.74
CA SER A 745 30.47 -17.89 7.64
C SER A 745 29.70 -16.86 6.80
N ASP A 746 28.42 -17.13 6.52
CA ASP A 746 27.54 -16.18 5.84
C ASP A 746 27.27 -14.93 6.68
N ALA A 747 27.04 -15.10 7.99
CA ALA A 747 26.87 -13.97 8.90
C ALA A 747 28.12 -13.06 8.92
N VAL A 748 29.33 -13.64 9.02
CA VAL A 748 30.59 -12.87 8.94
C VAL A 748 30.70 -12.16 7.60
N ARG A 749 30.46 -12.85 6.48
CA ARG A 749 30.54 -12.27 5.13
C ARG A 749 29.63 -11.05 4.99
N ILE A 750 28.39 -11.14 5.45
CA ILE A 750 27.43 -10.03 5.39
C ILE A 750 27.90 -8.86 6.25
N LEU A 751 28.28 -9.12 7.51
CA LEU A 751 28.71 -8.07 8.44
C LEU A 751 30.01 -7.40 8.01
N GLU A 752 31.00 -8.15 7.51
CA GLU A 752 32.22 -7.59 6.95
C GLU A 752 31.95 -6.68 5.75
N THR A 753 31.02 -7.09 4.88
CA THR A 753 30.65 -6.32 3.69
C THR A 753 29.92 -5.02 4.06
N LYS A 754 29.03 -5.07 5.07
CA LYS A 754 28.15 -3.94 5.42
C LYS A 754 28.71 -3.01 6.48
N LEU A 755 29.39 -3.56 7.48
CA LEU A 755 29.85 -2.85 8.67
C LEU A 755 31.38 -2.78 8.76
N GLY A 756 32.08 -3.60 7.99
CA GLY A 756 33.54 -3.74 8.05
C GLY A 756 34.00 -4.76 9.10
N SER A 757 35.27 -5.14 8.97
CA SER A 757 35.89 -6.21 9.76
C SER A 757 36.03 -5.92 11.25
N ASN A 758 36.09 -4.64 11.62
CA ASN A 758 36.34 -4.17 12.99
C ASN A 758 35.05 -3.84 13.74
N HIS A 759 33.89 -3.89 13.09
CA HIS A 759 32.62 -3.63 13.76
C HIS A 759 32.40 -4.65 14.89
N PRO A 760 31.93 -4.24 16.09
CA PRO A 760 31.78 -5.15 17.24
C PRO A 760 30.96 -6.40 16.95
N ASN A 761 29.83 -6.27 16.23
CA ASN A 761 29.07 -7.43 15.75
C ASN A 761 29.89 -8.35 14.83
N THR A 762 30.64 -7.81 13.86
CA THR A 762 31.50 -8.61 12.98
C THR A 762 32.53 -9.40 13.78
N VAL A 763 33.21 -8.74 14.72
CA VAL A 763 34.21 -9.37 15.59
C VAL A 763 33.58 -10.47 16.45
N LYS A 764 32.42 -10.19 17.05
CA LYS A 764 31.68 -11.19 17.86
C LYS A 764 31.33 -12.44 17.06
N VAL A 765 30.79 -12.29 15.85
CA VAL A 765 30.42 -13.43 15.00
C VAL A 765 31.66 -14.17 14.49
N LYS A 766 32.76 -13.46 14.20
CA LYS A 766 34.05 -14.09 13.87
C LYS A 766 34.58 -14.95 15.01
N ASN A 767 34.56 -14.45 16.24
CA ASN A 767 34.99 -15.22 17.40
C ASN A 767 34.13 -16.49 17.56
N ASN A 768 32.80 -16.39 17.40
CA ASN A 768 31.91 -17.56 17.43
C ASN A 768 32.28 -18.61 16.35
N LEU A 769 32.66 -18.15 15.15
CA LEU A 769 33.11 -19.03 14.06
C LEU A 769 34.47 -19.68 14.36
N GLU A 770 35.40 -18.94 14.95
CA GLU A 770 36.72 -19.45 15.36
C GLU A 770 36.61 -20.48 16.48
N ASP A 771 35.78 -20.21 17.49
CA ASP A 771 35.46 -21.16 18.57
C ASP A 771 34.88 -22.46 18.00
N LEU A 772 33.96 -22.36 17.04
CA LEU A 772 33.41 -23.52 16.35
C LEU A 772 34.49 -24.31 15.60
N LYS A 773 35.37 -23.63 14.85
CA LYS A 773 36.46 -24.30 14.11
C LYS A 773 37.38 -25.07 15.07
N SER A 774 37.76 -24.47 16.19
CA SER A 774 38.59 -25.14 17.22
C SER A 774 37.91 -26.41 17.76
N VAL A 775 36.60 -26.36 18.01
CA VAL A 775 35.83 -27.53 18.45
C VAL A 775 35.73 -28.62 17.37
N MET A 776 35.66 -28.25 16.10
CA MET A 776 35.64 -29.21 15.00
C MET A 776 37.00 -29.87 14.80
N ASP A 777 38.09 -29.09 14.84
CA ASP A 777 39.45 -29.58 14.64
C ASP A 777 39.86 -30.56 15.77
N SER A 778 39.46 -30.29 17.02
CA SER A 778 39.69 -31.18 18.17
C SER A 778 38.88 -32.49 18.17
N ARG A 779 37.99 -32.70 17.20
CA ARG A 779 37.22 -33.96 17.03
C ARG A 779 37.70 -34.82 15.86
N VAL A 780 38.66 -34.33 15.07
CA VAL A 780 39.24 -35.05 13.93
C VAL A 780 40.47 -35.87 14.35
N ASP A 781 41.02 -35.61 15.54
CA ASP A 781 42.01 -36.44 16.24
C ASP A 781 41.33 -37.44 17.19
#